data_AF-A0A956CDM5-F1
#
_entry.id   AF-A0A956CDM5-F1
#
_cell.length_a   1.000
_cell.length_b   1.000
_cell.length_c   1.000
_cell.angle_alpha   90.00
_cell.angle_beta   90.00
_cell.angle_gamma   90.00
#
_symmetry.space_group_name_H-M   'P 1'
#
loop_
_entity.id
_entity.type
_entity.pdbx_description
1 polymer ?
#
loop_
_entity_poly.entity_id
_entity_poly.type
_entity_poly.pdbx_seq_one_letter_code
_entity_poly.pdbx_strand_id
1 'polypeptide(L)'
;MKKSTIVAVLFAMLGIAGCRDKSKAPVPAASASASVKPSADVVSEASEAAPEVDAGPSVVASGKVDGNALVERHLPALQKMSPVTVLLGKSPLELGEAICQAVVPKRRWDTPVLLKPNLCGFDGIRDPDKTKGDDGFVGRTTHVDFTRGVIHCLKKRGLSKITIAEGCGISHDYWEQVASRTGYTAMAKEEHVALVALDDDGVFDVQGDKPGLPMAITGIAKSHVPSLLMPKILAEHLDHGLYISLPKIKAHRYSVTSMAIKGMQGTVMRSDARPAYRQKYRMHAELNAIIKEHKAARKAAKEGDAAPPPEDPMERRKAYVASLRAFAERMVDVLQLETPDVVLADGAPAMGGDGFWKLYPTAEMLAVGGENPVLVDRVGAEILGLWKNDRLKNELLGFDTSPLIRIAEKRFGLKLDETRVTGNGAGLIGKPRPTHYVSMDRFSIHSDTTPAWSPISLSVAPITASTAKEKPTAHAAALKGDTIAVDGKLDDAAWQRATPVSFSTDWSGKPTSTKTRTRFLWSKDALYVAYEIEGTGLHTDHAKPVTQEREYLFREDCVELFLGHDASEPRHYLEVELGPFGHFLDIDVHLGKKHDQSWSSGLTVKTTQDPARHTAIIEARLSAPEIQKLLRAGAKIPLGLFRVEATKPKQYLAWSPTRTAKPNFHVPEAFGQLLLD
;
A
#
# COMPACT_ATOMS: atom_id res chain seq x y z
N MET A 1 45.43 -25.80 -33.24
CA MET A 1 46.63 -24.94 -33.04
C MET A 1 46.97 -24.25 -34.36
N LYS A 2 47.46 -23.00 -34.36
CA LYS A 2 47.80 -22.16 -35.55
C LYS A 2 46.54 -21.84 -36.42
N LYS A 3 46.05 -20.62 -36.65
CA LYS A 3 46.55 -19.21 -36.70
C LYS A 3 47.36 -18.82 -37.95
N SER A 4 46.66 -18.11 -38.87
CA SER A 4 47.11 -17.04 -39.79
C SER A 4 48.12 -17.44 -40.91
N THR A 5 48.33 -16.70 -42.02
CA THR A 5 47.91 -15.35 -42.48
C THR A 5 47.92 -15.33 -44.03
N ILE A 6 47.27 -14.37 -44.71
CA ILE A 6 47.81 -13.72 -45.93
C ILE A 6 47.15 -12.33 -46.12
N VAL A 7 47.85 -11.39 -46.79
CA VAL A 7 47.48 -9.98 -46.96
C VAL A 7 47.83 -9.49 -48.37
N ALA A 8 47.03 -8.60 -48.94
CA ALA A 8 47.41 -7.64 -50.00
C ALA A 8 46.86 -6.24 -49.60
N VAL A 9 47.58 -5.11 -49.65
CA VAL A 9 48.43 -4.49 -50.71
C VAL A 9 47.55 -3.92 -51.83
N LEU A 10 47.58 -2.63 -52.22
CA LEU A 10 48.32 -1.41 -51.76
C LEU A 10 47.30 -0.22 -51.81
N PHE A 11 47.55 1.11 -51.77
CA PHE A 11 48.71 2.01 -51.87
C PHE A 11 48.47 3.27 -50.99
N ALA A 12 49.37 4.26 -51.01
CA ALA A 12 49.28 5.54 -50.27
C ALA A 12 49.58 6.76 -51.17
N MET A 13 49.21 7.98 -50.72
CA MET A 13 49.83 9.26 -51.10
C MET A 13 49.79 10.28 -49.94
N LEU A 14 50.64 11.31 -50.01
CA LEU A 14 50.98 12.26 -48.93
C LEU A 14 50.55 13.71 -49.24
N GLY A 15 50.45 14.54 -48.19
CA GLY A 15 50.29 16.01 -48.24
C GLY A 15 49.66 16.53 -46.93
N ILE A 16 50.40 17.02 -45.92
CA ILE A 16 51.15 18.29 -45.82
C ILE A 16 50.23 19.52 -46.03
N ALA A 17 50.19 20.57 -45.20
CA ALA A 17 50.41 20.80 -43.76
C ALA A 17 49.99 22.28 -43.48
N GLY A 18 49.47 22.65 -42.28
CA GLY A 18 49.13 24.07 -42.03
C GLY A 18 48.51 24.37 -40.66
N CYS A 19 49.07 25.35 -39.94
CA CYS A 19 48.75 25.71 -38.56
C CYS A 19 47.35 26.29 -38.29
N ARG A 20 46.77 25.84 -37.15
CA ARG A 20 46.10 26.62 -36.08
C ARG A 20 45.31 27.90 -36.44
N ASP A 21 44.06 27.94 -35.97
CA ASP A 21 43.64 28.99 -35.03
C ASP A 21 42.60 28.43 -34.01
N LYS A 22 42.23 29.20 -32.97
CA LYS A 22 41.29 28.81 -31.90
C LYS A 22 40.27 29.92 -31.57
N SER A 23 39.01 29.72 -31.94
CA SER A 23 37.85 30.43 -31.40
C SER A 23 36.62 29.50 -31.27
N LYS A 24 35.48 29.99 -30.76
CA LYS A 24 34.39 29.14 -30.20
C LYS A 24 33.11 29.11 -31.07
N ALA A 25 32.57 27.89 -31.25
CA ALA A 25 31.15 27.56 -31.48
C ALA A 25 30.49 28.07 -32.79
N PRO A 26 29.29 27.58 -33.19
CA PRO A 26 28.49 26.47 -32.63
C PRO A 26 28.32 25.27 -33.59
N VAL A 27 27.62 24.22 -33.14
CA VAL A 27 27.17 23.10 -34.00
C VAL A 27 25.78 23.42 -34.58
N PRO A 28 25.53 23.25 -35.90
CA PRO A 28 24.24 23.56 -36.53
C PRO A 28 23.19 22.46 -36.33
N ALA A 29 21.92 22.80 -36.55
CA ALA A 29 20.78 21.88 -36.44
C ALA A 29 20.03 21.73 -37.77
N ALA A 30 19.70 20.47 -38.12
CA ALA A 30 18.63 20.06 -39.03
C ALA A 30 18.36 18.56 -38.74
N SER A 31 17.21 18.09 -38.26
CA SER A 31 15.82 18.21 -38.75
C SER A 31 15.50 17.29 -39.95
N ALA A 32 15.09 16.06 -39.67
CA ALA A 32 14.25 15.25 -40.55
C ALA A 32 13.45 14.24 -39.72
N SER A 33 12.12 14.28 -39.81
CA SER A 33 11.22 13.35 -39.11
C SER A 33 10.88 12.14 -39.98
N ALA A 34 10.99 10.93 -39.44
CA ALA A 34 10.40 9.73 -40.02
C ALA A 34 9.40 9.10 -39.04
N SER A 35 8.18 8.85 -39.49
CA SER A 35 7.07 8.42 -38.64
C SER A 35 7.17 6.95 -38.22
N VAL A 36 7.27 6.69 -36.93
CA VAL A 36 6.97 5.35 -36.37
C VAL A 36 5.46 5.20 -36.31
N LYS A 37 4.90 4.28 -37.11
CA LYS A 37 3.49 3.89 -36.99
C LYS A 37 3.27 3.14 -35.66
N PRO A 38 2.17 3.38 -34.92
CA PRO A 38 1.81 2.53 -33.80
C PRO A 38 1.45 1.13 -34.33
N SER A 39 2.01 0.08 -33.71
CA SER A 39 1.46 -1.26 -33.90
C SER A 39 0.15 -1.35 -33.14
N ALA A 40 -0.94 -1.61 -33.86
CA ALA A 40 -2.22 -1.97 -33.24
C ALA A 40 -2.19 -3.40 -32.71
N ASP A 41 -3.32 -3.81 -32.13
CA ASP A 41 -3.74 -5.18 -31.88
C ASP A 41 -2.92 -6.02 -30.88
N VAL A 42 -3.22 -5.75 -29.60
CA VAL A 42 -3.37 -6.81 -28.58
C VAL A 42 -4.81 -6.80 -28.02
N VAL A 43 -5.78 -6.28 -28.78
CA VAL A 43 -7.17 -6.05 -28.36
C VAL A 43 -8.17 -6.41 -29.48
N SER A 44 -7.92 -7.52 -30.19
CA SER A 44 -8.68 -7.94 -31.36
C SER A 44 -9.20 -9.40 -31.31
N GLU A 45 -9.30 -10.01 -30.13
CA GLU A 45 -10.07 -11.24 -29.89
C GLU A 45 -11.30 -10.95 -29.00
N ALA A 46 -12.20 -10.12 -29.56
CA ALA A 46 -13.47 -9.73 -28.95
C ALA A 46 -14.66 -10.46 -29.58
N SER A 47 -14.56 -11.79 -29.77
CA SER A 47 -15.70 -12.62 -30.18
C SER A 47 -15.55 -14.08 -29.75
N GLU A 48 -15.85 -14.36 -28.48
CA GLU A 48 -16.66 -15.52 -28.10
C GLU A 48 -17.12 -15.37 -26.64
N ALA A 49 -18.30 -15.91 -26.33
CA ALA A 49 -18.68 -16.14 -24.94
C ALA A 49 -17.78 -17.28 -24.44
N ALA A 50 -16.92 -17.01 -23.46
CA ALA A 50 -16.08 -18.05 -22.88
C ALA A 50 -17.00 -19.19 -22.38
N PRO A 51 -16.72 -20.45 -22.74
CA PRO A 51 -17.60 -21.56 -22.37
C PRO A 51 -17.82 -21.58 -20.86
N GLU A 52 -19.05 -21.89 -20.42
CA GLU A 52 -19.32 -22.10 -19.00
C GLU A 52 -18.38 -23.21 -18.51
N VAL A 53 -17.49 -22.84 -17.58
CA VAL A 53 -16.69 -23.82 -16.85
C VAL A 53 -17.64 -24.52 -15.91
N ASP A 54 -18.08 -25.71 -16.31
CA ASP A 54 -18.87 -26.60 -15.48
C ASP A 54 -18.15 -26.81 -14.14
N ALA A 55 -18.88 -26.57 -13.06
CA ALA A 55 -18.41 -26.79 -11.69
C ALA A 55 -18.16 -28.29 -11.41
N GLY A 56 -18.68 -29.19 -12.25
CA GLY A 56 -18.54 -30.63 -12.13
C GLY A 56 -19.29 -31.22 -10.93
N PRO A 57 -19.09 -32.51 -10.62
CA PRO A 57 -19.72 -33.14 -9.46
C PRO A 57 -19.33 -32.44 -8.16
N SER A 58 -20.32 -32.06 -7.36
CA SER A 58 -20.12 -31.32 -6.11
C SER A 58 -19.20 -32.08 -5.15
N VAL A 59 -18.28 -31.34 -4.53
CA VAL A 59 -17.31 -31.84 -3.53
C VAL A 59 -17.81 -31.67 -2.10
N VAL A 60 -18.98 -31.05 -1.90
CA VAL A 60 -19.56 -30.76 -0.58
C VAL A 60 -20.81 -31.61 -0.35
N ALA A 61 -20.77 -32.49 0.64
CA ALA A 61 -21.87 -33.39 0.98
C ALA A 61 -22.05 -33.53 2.50
N SER A 62 -23.28 -33.41 2.99
CA SER A 62 -23.66 -33.70 4.39
C SER A 62 -22.77 -33.01 5.45
N GLY A 63 -22.38 -31.75 5.21
CA GLY A 63 -21.52 -30.97 6.11
C GLY A 63 -20.04 -31.34 6.07
N LYS A 64 -19.59 -32.07 5.05
CA LYS A 64 -18.20 -32.51 4.84
C LYS A 64 -17.74 -32.18 3.42
N VAL A 65 -16.43 -32.24 3.20
CA VAL A 65 -15.80 -31.99 1.91
C VAL A 65 -15.04 -33.25 1.46
N ASP A 66 -15.23 -33.72 0.22
CA ASP A 66 -14.48 -34.86 -0.30
C ASP A 66 -13.09 -34.43 -0.81
N GLY A 67 -12.07 -34.72 -0.01
CA GLY A 67 -10.69 -34.42 -0.36
C GLY A 67 -10.12 -35.27 -1.50
N ASN A 68 -10.69 -36.43 -1.82
CA ASN A 68 -10.29 -37.18 -3.02
C ASN A 68 -10.80 -36.47 -4.27
N ALA A 69 -12.06 -36.05 -4.28
CA ALA A 69 -12.66 -35.32 -5.39
C ALA A 69 -12.00 -33.94 -5.61
N LEU A 70 -11.61 -33.24 -4.54
CA LEU A 70 -10.77 -32.04 -4.63
C LEU A 70 -9.40 -32.32 -5.27
N VAL A 71 -8.69 -33.37 -4.83
CA VAL A 71 -7.38 -33.75 -5.40
C VAL A 71 -7.53 -34.08 -6.89
N GLU A 72 -8.55 -34.84 -7.29
CA GLU A 72 -8.82 -35.18 -8.69
C GLU A 72 -9.16 -33.94 -9.53
N ARG A 73 -10.00 -33.04 -9.00
CA ARG A 73 -10.37 -31.74 -9.61
C ARG A 73 -9.16 -30.83 -9.84
N HIS A 74 -8.23 -30.75 -8.87
CA HIS A 74 -7.12 -29.79 -8.90
C HIS A 74 -5.84 -30.31 -9.57
N LEU A 75 -5.61 -31.63 -9.58
CA LEU A 75 -4.36 -32.20 -10.09
C LEU A 75 -4.02 -31.79 -11.54
N PRO A 76 -4.96 -31.72 -12.50
CA PRO A 76 -4.67 -31.25 -13.86
C PRO A 76 -4.16 -29.80 -13.90
N ALA A 77 -4.71 -28.91 -13.07
CA ALA A 77 -4.28 -27.52 -12.99
C ALA A 77 -2.88 -27.39 -12.35
N LEU A 78 -2.60 -28.18 -11.31
CA LEU A 78 -1.29 -28.20 -10.65
C LEU A 78 -0.18 -28.81 -11.53
N GLN A 79 -0.52 -29.71 -12.45
CA GLN A 79 0.41 -30.28 -13.45
C GLN A 79 0.58 -29.39 -14.70
N LYS A 80 -0.31 -28.43 -14.94
CA LYS A 80 -0.31 -27.56 -16.13
C LYS A 80 0.83 -26.54 -16.09
N MET A 81 1.69 -26.54 -17.11
CA MET A 81 2.70 -25.49 -17.36
C MET A 81 2.03 -24.23 -17.96
N SER A 82 1.20 -23.54 -17.19
CA SER A 82 0.53 -22.29 -17.61
C SER A 82 1.50 -21.10 -17.67
N PRO A 83 1.29 -20.09 -18.53
CA PRO A 83 2.08 -18.86 -18.51
C PRO A 83 1.91 -18.09 -17.20
N VAL A 84 2.97 -17.40 -16.76
CA VAL A 84 2.93 -16.43 -15.65
C VAL A 84 3.08 -15.03 -16.23
N THR A 85 2.24 -14.08 -15.80
CA THR A 85 2.33 -12.68 -16.18
C THR A 85 3.02 -11.88 -15.07
N VAL A 86 4.05 -11.11 -15.42
CA VAL A 86 4.68 -10.13 -14.52
C VAL A 86 4.39 -8.74 -15.07
N LEU A 87 3.72 -7.91 -14.28
CA LEU A 87 3.42 -6.53 -14.63
C LEU A 87 4.23 -5.53 -13.79
N LEU A 88 4.70 -4.47 -14.44
CA LEU A 88 5.25 -3.26 -13.83
C LEU A 88 4.20 -2.14 -13.90
N GLY A 89 4.06 -1.36 -12.82
CA GLY A 89 3.07 -0.29 -12.70
C GLY A 89 3.48 0.78 -11.69
N LYS A 90 2.67 1.85 -11.58
CA LYS A 90 2.95 3.05 -10.76
C LYS A 90 2.19 3.06 -9.43
N SER A 91 1.20 2.19 -9.26
CA SER A 91 0.44 2.07 -8.00
C SER A 91 -0.07 0.64 -7.78
N PRO A 92 -0.35 0.24 -6.51
CA PRO A 92 -1.00 -1.03 -6.23
C PRO A 92 -2.38 -1.17 -6.89
N LEU A 93 -3.15 -0.07 -7.00
CA LEU A 93 -4.47 -0.03 -7.65
C LEU A 93 -4.41 -0.42 -9.13
N GLU A 94 -3.55 0.26 -9.88
CA GLU A 94 -3.27 -0.01 -11.30
C GLU A 94 -2.78 -1.45 -11.51
N LEU A 95 -1.85 -1.91 -10.66
CA LEU A 95 -1.32 -3.26 -10.72
C LEU A 95 -2.38 -4.32 -10.44
N GLY A 96 -3.26 -4.12 -9.46
CA GLY A 96 -4.35 -5.03 -9.11
C GLY A 96 -5.40 -5.14 -10.22
N GLU A 97 -5.81 -4.02 -10.81
CA GLU A 97 -6.74 -4.04 -11.95
C GLU A 97 -6.11 -4.69 -13.18
N ALA A 98 -4.88 -4.29 -13.54
CA ALA A 98 -4.21 -4.79 -14.74
C ALA A 98 -3.86 -6.28 -14.65
N ILE A 99 -3.42 -6.79 -13.50
CA ILE A 99 -3.11 -8.22 -13.35
C ILE A 99 -4.38 -9.07 -13.32
N CYS A 100 -5.45 -8.58 -12.67
CA CYS A 100 -6.76 -9.23 -12.75
C CYS A 100 -7.25 -9.29 -14.20
N GLN A 101 -7.13 -8.19 -14.95
CA GLN A 101 -7.54 -8.14 -16.33
C GLN A 101 -6.71 -9.07 -17.24
N ALA A 102 -5.43 -9.29 -16.92
CA ALA A 102 -4.52 -10.13 -17.70
C ALA A 102 -4.70 -11.65 -17.48
N VAL A 103 -4.99 -12.12 -16.26
CA VAL A 103 -4.97 -13.58 -15.96
C VAL A 103 -6.21 -14.16 -15.29
N VAL A 104 -7.15 -13.37 -14.76
CA VAL A 104 -8.38 -13.94 -14.18
C VAL A 104 -9.28 -14.42 -15.33
N PRO A 105 -9.80 -15.67 -15.30
CA PRO A 105 -10.69 -16.16 -16.34
C PRO A 105 -12.02 -15.40 -16.35
N LYS A 106 -12.75 -15.46 -17.47
CA LYS A 106 -14.16 -15.06 -17.49
C LYS A 106 -15.00 -16.11 -16.73
N ARG A 107 -16.05 -15.63 -16.05
CA ARG A 107 -17.06 -16.41 -15.31
C ARG A 107 -18.42 -15.76 -15.53
N ARG A 108 -19.50 -16.43 -15.15
CA ARG A 108 -20.86 -15.88 -15.24
C ARG A 108 -21.06 -14.81 -14.18
N TRP A 109 -21.89 -13.80 -14.45
CA TRP A 109 -22.07 -12.60 -13.61
C TRP A 109 -22.55 -12.89 -12.17
N ASP A 110 -23.16 -14.05 -11.94
CA ASP A 110 -23.66 -14.54 -10.66
C ASP A 110 -22.75 -15.57 -9.98
N THR A 111 -21.60 -15.94 -10.58
CA THR A 111 -20.59 -16.79 -9.92
C THR A 111 -20.10 -16.10 -8.64
N PRO A 112 -20.14 -16.78 -7.47
CA PRO A 112 -19.60 -16.20 -6.23
C PRO A 112 -18.07 -16.18 -6.27
N VAL A 113 -17.47 -15.08 -5.83
CA VAL A 113 -16.02 -14.83 -5.91
C VAL A 113 -15.41 -14.64 -4.53
N LEU A 114 -14.42 -15.48 -4.20
CA LEU A 114 -13.66 -15.41 -2.95
C LEU A 114 -12.28 -14.81 -3.22
N LEU A 115 -12.00 -13.67 -2.60
CA LEU A 115 -10.70 -13.00 -2.62
C LEU A 115 -9.95 -13.25 -1.31
N LYS A 116 -8.75 -13.82 -1.38
CA LYS A 116 -7.92 -14.14 -0.21
C LYS A 116 -6.63 -13.29 -0.13
N PRO A 117 -6.66 -12.09 0.48
CA PRO A 117 -5.49 -11.26 0.69
C PRO A 117 -4.72 -11.64 1.96
N ASN A 118 -3.39 -11.68 1.90
CA ASN A 118 -2.56 -11.92 3.08
C ASN A 118 -2.62 -10.70 4.03
N LEU A 119 -3.51 -10.70 5.03
CA LEU A 119 -3.68 -9.58 5.98
C LEU A 119 -2.87 -9.69 7.27
N CYS A 120 -2.24 -10.83 7.55
CA CYS A 120 -1.74 -11.16 8.88
C CYS A 120 -0.33 -11.78 8.91
N GLY A 121 0.27 -11.74 10.10
CA GLY A 121 1.55 -12.38 10.40
C GLY A 121 1.86 -12.36 11.90
N PHE A 122 2.92 -13.07 12.29
CA PHE A 122 3.51 -12.93 13.61
C PHE A 122 3.92 -11.47 13.88
N ASP A 123 3.91 -11.10 15.16
CA ASP A 123 4.38 -9.80 15.67
C ASP A 123 3.60 -8.56 15.16
N GLY A 124 2.42 -8.77 14.58
CA GLY A 124 1.15 -8.09 14.87
C GLY A 124 1.02 -6.58 14.68
N ILE A 125 -0.10 -6.04 15.17
CA ILE A 125 -0.38 -4.61 15.32
C ILE A 125 0.73 -3.95 16.14
N ARG A 126 1.34 -2.90 15.58
CA ARG A 126 2.34 -2.09 16.28
C ARG A 126 1.83 -0.66 16.54
N ASP A 127 2.64 0.03 17.31
CA ASP A 127 2.50 1.43 17.67
C ASP A 127 3.65 2.19 16.97
N PRO A 128 3.38 2.87 15.83
CA PRO A 128 4.40 3.50 15.00
C PRO A 128 5.34 4.44 15.75
N ASP A 129 4.82 5.16 16.76
CA ASP A 129 5.59 6.09 17.59
C ASP A 129 6.65 5.36 18.42
N LYS A 130 6.38 4.11 18.81
CA LYS A 130 7.29 3.23 19.56
C LYS A 130 8.17 2.36 18.66
N THR A 131 7.84 2.21 17.38
CA THR A 131 8.53 1.31 16.43
C THR A 131 9.22 2.03 15.27
N LYS A 132 9.32 3.36 15.30
CA LYS A 132 9.96 4.21 14.26
C LYS A 132 9.22 4.20 12.91
N GLY A 133 7.89 4.26 12.97
CA GLY A 133 7.00 4.27 11.78
C GLY A 133 6.48 2.89 11.37
N ASP A 134 6.98 1.81 11.96
CA ASP A 134 6.63 0.44 11.59
C ASP A 134 5.31 -0.03 12.24
N ASP A 135 4.20 0.08 11.51
CA ASP A 135 2.84 -0.27 11.93
C ASP A 135 2.57 -1.78 12.09
N GLY A 136 3.47 -2.63 11.57
CA GLY A 136 3.34 -4.08 11.56
C GLY A 136 2.63 -4.66 10.33
N PHE A 137 2.18 -3.82 9.39
CA PHE A 137 1.45 -4.22 8.18
C PHE A 137 2.18 -3.86 6.88
N VAL A 138 2.76 -2.66 6.79
CA VAL A 138 3.44 -2.20 5.57
C VAL A 138 4.52 -3.19 5.13
N GLY A 139 4.50 -3.54 3.84
CA GLY A 139 5.36 -4.56 3.22
C GLY A 139 5.06 -6.02 3.59
N ARG A 140 4.27 -6.27 4.65
CA ARG A 140 3.98 -7.61 5.15
C ARG A 140 2.63 -8.12 4.67
N THR A 141 1.67 -7.21 4.49
CA THR A 141 0.32 -7.52 3.99
C THR A 141 0.17 -7.23 2.51
N THR A 142 -0.85 -7.84 1.90
CA THR A 142 -1.36 -7.47 0.57
C THR A 142 -1.97 -6.08 0.65
N HIS A 143 -1.52 -5.16 -0.21
CA HIS A 143 -1.93 -3.76 -0.17
C HIS A 143 -3.43 -3.61 -0.44
N VAL A 144 -4.14 -2.81 0.35
CA VAL A 144 -5.61 -2.67 0.24
C VAL A 144 -6.05 -2.21 -1.15
N ASP A 145 -5.34 -1.23 -1.73
CA ASP A 145 -5.60 -0.79 -3.11
C ASP A 145 -5.32 -1.85 -4.18
N PHE A 146 -4.44 -2.82 -3.94
CA PHE A 146 -4.25 -3.93 -4.88
C PHE A 146 -5.51 -4.81 -4.94
N THR A 147 -6.07 -5.16 -3.79
CA THR A 147 -7.37 -5.85 -3.74
C THR A 147 -8.52 -4.98 -4.28
N ARG A 148 -8.51 -3.67 -4.03
CA ARG A 148 -9.48 -2.72 -4.64
C ARG A 148 -9.41 -2.76 -6.17
N GLY A 149 -8.21 -2.78 -6.77
CA GLY A 149 -8.03 -2.88 -8.22
C GLY A 149 -8.55 -4.20 -8.80
N VAL A 150 -8.33 -5.31 -8.10
CA VAL A 150 -8.92 -6.61 -8.45
C VAL A 150 -10.45 -6.54 -8.41
N ILE A 151 -11.03 -5.94 -7.37
CA ILE A 151 -12.49 -5.74 -7.25
C ILE A 151 -13.02 -4.86 -8.39
N HIS A 152 -12.32 -3.79 -8.78
CA HIS A 152 -12.71 -2.93 -9.91
C HIS A 152 -12.72 -3.72 -11.23
N CYS A 153 -11.70 -4.52 -11.50
CA CYS A 153 -11.64 -5.44 -12.64
C CYS A 153 -12.82 -6.42 -12.66
N LEU A 154 -13.13 -7.07 -11.53
CA LEU A 154 -14.22 -8.05 -11.43
C LEU A 154 -15.60 -7.39 -11.65
N LYS A 155 -15.84 -6.23 -11.04
CA LYS A 155 -17.08 -5.44 -11.24
C LYS A 155 -17.23 -4.99 -12.70
N LYS A 156 -16.16 -4.54 -13.35
CA LYS A 156 -16.13 -4.18 -14.79
C LYS A 156 -16.47 -5.38 -15.70
N ARG A 157 -16.35 -6.62 -15.19
CA ARG A 157 -16.74 -7.86 -15.86
C ARG A 157 -18.14 -8.36 -15.45
N GLY A 158 -18.89 -7.59 -14.65
CA GLY A 158 -20.25 -7.92 -14.20
C GLY A 158 -20.33 -8.81 -12.97
N LEU A 159 -19.21 -9.21 -12.36
CA LEU A 159 -19.20 -10.03 -11.15
C LEU A 159 -19.58 -9.17 -9.94
N SER A 160 -20.65 -9.55 -9.25
CA SER A 160 -21.27 -8.77 -8.16
C SER A 160 -21.18 -9.43 -6.79
N LYS A 161 -21.19 -10.77 -6.72
CA LYS A 161 -21.06 -11.55 -5.48
C LYS A 161 -19.59 -11.70 -5.07
N ILE A 162 -18.98 -10.62 -4.59
CA ILE A 162 -17.56 -10.62 -4.19
C ILE A 162 -17.43 -10.60 -2.66
N THR A 163 -16.69 -11.57 -2.11
CA THR A 163 -16.34 -11.66 -0.68
C THR A 163 -14.82 -11.67 -0.52
N ILE A 164 -14.31 -10.83 0.38
CA ILE A 164 -12.94 -10.85 0.85
C ILE A 164 -12.88 -11.70 2.12
N ALA A 165 -11.98 -12.68 2.20
CA ALA A 165 -11.75 -13.41 3.45
C ALA A 165 -10.30 -13.86 3.66
N GLU A 166 -9.84 -13.81 4.91
CA GLU A 166 -8.53 -14.33 5.34
C GLU A 166 -8.65 -14.91 6.76
N GLY A 167 -7.78 -15.84 7.14
CA GLY A 167 -7.75 -16.46 8.46
C GLY A 167 -6.35 -16.45 9.04
N CYS A 168 -6.21 -15.80 10.18
CA CYS A 168 -4.94 -15.39 10.75
C CYS A 168 -4.49 -16.23 11.95
N GLY A 169 -5.39 -17.04 12.50
CA GLY A 169 -5.21 -17.78 13.76
C GLY A 169 -5.40 -16.92 15.01
N ILE A 170 -6.22 -15.86 14.91
CA ILE A 170 -6.42 -14.82 15.94
C ILE A 170 -7.88 -14.80 16.44
N SER A 171 -8.18 -13.97 17.44
CA SER A 171 -9.57 -13.71 17.87
C SER A 171 -10.24 -12.62 17.05
N HIS A 172 -11.57 -12.60 17.04
CA HIS A 172 -12.44 -11.63 16.36
C HIS A 172 -12.01 -10.18 16.63
N ASP A 173 -11.88 -9.78 17.90
CA ASP A 173 -11.44 -8.44 18.31
C ASP A 173 -10.10 -8.02 17.68
N TYR A 174 -9.20 -8.99 17.44
CA TYR A 174 -7.90 -8.73 16.83
C TYR A 174 -7.99 -8.71 15.30
N TRP A 175 -8.86 -9.54 14.71
CA TRP A 175 -9.20 -9.50 13.29
C TRP A 175 -9.82 -8.16 12.91
N GLU A 176 -10.79 -7.66 13.67
CA GLU A 176 -11.41 -6.33 13.41
C GLU A 176 -10.36 -5.22 13.41
N GLN A 177 -9.44 -5.23 14.39
CA GLN A 177 -8.36 -4.25 14.45
C GLN A 177 -7.36 -4.38 13.29
N VAL A 178 -7.06 -5.60 12.83
CA VAL A 178 -6.23 -5.82 11.63
C VAL A 178 -6.93 -5.32 10.38
N ALA A 179 -8.19 -5.71 10.17
CA ALA A 179 -9.01 -5.28 9.03
C ALA A 179 -9.19 -3.75 9.00
N SER A 180 -9.35 -3.12 10.15
CA SER A 180 -9.44 -1.66 10.27
C SER A 180 -8.10 -0.97 9.99
N ARG A 181 -6.98 -1.45 10.55
CA ARG A 181 -5.66 -0.80 10.41
C ARG A 181 -5.03 -1.02 9.03
N THR A 182 -5.30 -2.14 8.40
CA THR A 182 -4.92 -2.40 6.99
C THR A 182 -5.82 -1.67 5.98
N GLY A 183 -6.86 -0.98 6.44
CA GLY A 183 -7.81 -0.23 5.61
C GLY A 183 -8.90 -1.08 4.92
N TYR A 184 -8.87 -2.40 5.07
CA TYR A 184 -9.81 -3.32 4.43
C TYR A 184 -11.25 -3.10 4.90
N THR A 185 -11.50 -2.75 6.17
CA THR A 185 -12.86 -2.42 6.66
C THR A 185 -13.46 -1.20 5.96
N ALA A 186 -12.63 -0.19 5.65
CA ALA A 186 -13.09 0.99 4.90
C ALA A 186 -13.31 0.64 3.42
N MET A 187 -12.32 -0.01 2.80
CA MET A 187 -12.40 -0.40 1.38
C MET A 187 -13.57 -1.35 1.10
N ALA A 188 -13.81 -2.36 1.93
CA ALA A 188 -14.93 -3.29 1.74
C ALA A 188 -16.30 -2.58 1.81
N LYS A 189 -16.43 -1.59 2.70
CA LYS A 189 -17.64 -0.77 2.83
C LYS A 189 -17.85 0.17 1.63
N GLU A 190 -16.78 0.83 1.16
CA GLU A 190 -16.80 1.70 -0.01
C GLU A 190 -17.07 0.92 -1.31
N GLU A 191 -16.51 -0.28 -1.42
CA GLU A 191 -16.70 -1.17 -2.56
C GLU A 191 -18.00 -2.01 -2.46
N HIS A 192 -18.77 -1.91 -1.36
CA HIS A 192 -19.97 -2.73 -1.13
C HIS A 192 -19.72 -4.25 -1.28
N VAL A 193 -18.58 -4.75 -0.82
CA VAL A 193 -18.21 -6.18 -0.81
C VAL A 193 -18.17 -6.73 0.61
N ALA A 194 -18.38 -8.03 0.78
CA ALA A 194 -18.30 -8.66 2.10
C ALA A 194 -16.83 -8.77 2.56
N LEU A 195 -16.60 -8.67 3.88
CA LEU A 195 -15.29 -8.87 4.51
C LEU A 195 -15.45 -9.80 5.71
N VAL A 196 -14.77 -10.94 5.70
CA VAL A 196 -15.06 -12.10 6.55
C VAL A 196 -13.76 -12.68 7.13
N ALA A 197 -13.76 -13.12 8.39
CA ALA A 197 -12.66 -13.93 8.92
C ALA A 197 -12.87 -15.42 8.62
N LEU A 198 -11.79 -16.12 8.29
CA LEU A 198 -11.73 -17.58 8.17
C LEU A 198 -11.26 -18.25 9.48
N ASP A 199 -11.46 -17.58 10.61
CA ASP A 199 -11.14 -18.04 11.96
C ASP A 199 -12.45 -18.12 12.77
N ASP A 200 -12.92 -19.32 13.06
CA ASP A 200 -13.98 -19.54 14.06
C ASP A 200 -13.39 -19.39 15.47
N ASP A 201 -13.78 -18.34 16.18
CA ASP A 201 -13.61 -18.17 17.63
C ASP A 201 -14.95 -18.09 18.40
N GLY A 202 -16.07 -18.37 17.72
CA GLY A 202 -17.43 -18.28 18.25
C GLY A 202 -18.20 -16.99 17.91
N VAL A 203 -17.57 -15.91 17.43
CA VAL A 203 -18.29 -14.65 17.14
C VAL A 203 -18.91 -14.62 15.74
N PHE A 204 -18.21 -15.11 14.71
CA PHE A 204 -18.73 -15.12 13.32
C PHE A 204 -19.83 -16.15 13.06
N ASP A 205 -20.01 -17.13 13.95
CA ASP A 205 -20.85 -18.31 13.72
C ASP A 205 -22.24 -18.26 14.39
N VAL A 206 -22.62 -17.13 15.00
CA VAL A 206 -23.94 -16.96 15.66
C VAL A 206 -24.99 -16.23 14.81
N GLN A 207 -24.64 -15.75 13.62
CA GLN A 207 -25.57 -15.07 12.69
C GLN A 207 -25.30 -15.48 11.23
N GLY A 208 -26.33 -15.40 10.38
CA GLY A 208 -26.20 -15.60 8.94
C GLY A 208 -25.84 -17.03 8.49
N ASP A 209 -25.00 -17.12 7.48
CA ASP A 209 -24.62 -18.30 6.70
C ASP A 209 -23.34 -19.02 7.18
N LYS A 210 -22.74 -18.53 8.28
CA LYS A 210 -21.58 -19.10 8.99
C LYS A 210 -20.37 -19.42 8.08
N PRO A 211 -19.80 -18.41 7.40
CA PRO A 211 -18.74 -18.63 6.43
C PRO A 211 -17.44 -19.21 7.04
N GLY A 212 -17.18 -18.96 8.33
CA GLY A 212 -16.02 -19.48 9.05
C GLY A 212 -16.13 -20.94 9.50
N LEU A 213 -17.34 -21.51 9.49
CA LEU A 213 -17.68 -22.82 10.06
C LEU A 213 -16.70 -23.93 9.61
N PRO A 214 -15.99 -24.62 10.53
CA PRO A 214 -15.03 -25.65 10.16
C PRO A 214 -15.70 -26.93 9.61
N MET A 215 -15.58 -27.16 8.31
CA MET A 215 -16.03 -28.38 7.63
C MET A 215 -14.91 -29.43 7.58
N ALA A 216 -15.23 -30.68 7.89
CA ALA A 216 -14.24 -31.76 7.89
C ALA A 216 -13.98 -32.33 6.48
N ILE A 217 -12.70 -32.49 6.11
CA ILE A 217 -12.30 -33.07 4.83
C ILE A 217 -12.10 -34.58 4.98
N THR A 218 -12.76 -35.37 4.13
CA THR A 218 -12.62 -36.84 4.07
C THR A 218 -11.63 -37.31 3.00
N GLY A 219 -11.26 -38.60 3.00
CA GLY A 219 -10.34 -39.21 2.02
C GLY A 219 -8.85 -39.01 2.31
N ILE A 220 -8.46 -37.88 2.89
CA ILE A 220 -7.07 -37.41 3.06
C ILE A 220 -6.19 -38.17 4.05
N ALA A 221 -6.59 -39.36 4.52
CA ALA A 221 -5.92 -40.12 5.57
C ALA A 221 -4.48 -40.59 5.24
N LYS A 222 -4.08 -40.53 3.96
CA LYS A 222 -2.71 -40.85 3.48
C LYS A 222 -1.80 -39.62 3.36
N SER A 223 -2.30 -38.41 3.62
CA SER A 223 -1.53 -37.16 3.58
C SER A 223 -0.70 -36.94 4.85
N HIS A 224 0.20 -35.96 4.81
CA HIS A 224 0.93 -35.45 5.97
C HIS A 224 0.05 -34.57 6.89
N VAL A 225 -1.22 -34.37 6.53
CA VAL A 225 -2.26 -33.62 7.28
C VAL A 225 -3.59 -34.39 7.36
N PRO A 226 -3.63 -35.63 7.89
CA PRO A 226 -4.76 -36.55 7.76
C PRO A 226 -6.03 -36.18 8.56
N SER A 227 -6.08 -34.96 9.12
CA SER A 227 -7.16 -34.45 9.97
C SER A 227 -7.37 -32.95 9.74
N LEU A 228 -7.62 -32.57 8.49
CA LEU A 228 -7.79 -31.19 8.05
C LEU A 228 -9.27 -30.75 8.09
N LEU A 229 -9.49 -29.48 8.46
CA LEU A 229 -10.77 -28.78 8.43
C LEU A 229 -10.62 -27.54 7.53
N MET A 230 -11.69 -27.20 6.81
CA MET A 230 -11.77 -26.08 5.87
C MET A 230 -12.93 -25.15 6.26
N PRO A 231 -12.79 -23.81 6.20
CA PRO A 231 -13.90 -22.88 6.35
C PRO A 231 -14.98 -23.13 5.30
N LYS A 232 -16.25 -23.16 5.71
CA LYS A 232 -17.41 -23.38 4.84
C LYS A 232 -17.37 -22.53 3.57
N ILE A 233 -17.05 -21.24 3.67
CA ILE A 233 -17.01 -20.35 2.50
C ILE A 233 -15.96 -20.76 1.46
N LEU A 234 -14.83 -21.34 1.87
CA LEU A 234 -13.84 -21.84 0.91
C LEU A 234 -14.34 -23.13 0.24
N ALA A 235 -14.96 -24.03 1.01
CA ALA A 235 -15.54 -25.25 0.45
C ALA A 235 -16.60 -24.93 -0.61
N GLU A 236 -17.48 -23.95 -0.35
CA GLU A 236 -18.50 -23.49 -1.30
C GLU A 236 -17.88 -22.86 -2.57
N HIS A 237 -16.78 -22.11 -2.46
CA HIS A 237 -16.12 -21.51 -3.63
C HIS A 237 -15.26 -22.48 -4.44
N LEU A 238 -14.65 -23.49 -3.80
CA LEU A 238 -13.99 -24.61 -4.49
C LEU A 238 -14.99 -25.55 -5.17
N ASP A 239 -16.23 -25.60 -4.67
CA ASP A 239 -17.33 -26.40 -5.19
C ASP A 239 -17.94 -25.78 -6.45
N HIS A 240 -18.35 -24.50 -6.41
CA HIS A 240 -19.11 -23.86 -7.49
C HIS A 240 -18.80 -22.35 -7.72
N GLY A 241 -17.67 -21.84 -7.22
CA GLY A 241 -17.32 -20.42 -7.26
C GLY A 241 -16.14 -20.06 -8.17
N LEU A 242 -15.49 -18.95 -7.81
CA LEU A 242 -14.20 -18.50 -8.32
C LEU A 242 -13.33 -18.12 -7.12
N TYR A 243 -12.24 -18.86 -6.88
CA TYR A 243 -11.32 -18.62 -5.77
C TYR A 243 -10.03 -17.96 -6.28
N ILE A 244 -9.79 -16.71 -5.87
CA ILE A 244 -8.61 -15.93 -6.24
C ILE A 244 -7.73 -15.68 -5.01
N SER A 245 -6.51 -16.22 -5.04
CA SER A 245 -5.52 -15.99 -4.00
C SER A 245 -4.72 -14.72 -4.27
N LEU A 246 -4.65 -13.81 -3.30
CA LEU A 246 -4.01 -12.49 -3.41
C LEU A 246 -2.80 -12.35 -2.45
N PRO A 247 -1.74 -13.18 -2.53
CA PRO A 247 -0.66 -13.19 -1.55
C PRO A 247 0.31 -11.99 -1.73
N LYS A 248 0.97 -11.57 -0.64
CA LYS A 248 2.09 -10.59 -0.71
C LYS A 248 3.40 -11.29 -1.09
N ILE A 249 4.09 -10.83 -2.12
CA ILE A 249 5.42 -11.34 -2.51
C ILE A 249 6.45 -10.91 -1.46
N LYS A 250 6.82 -11.84 -0.56
CA LYS A 250 7.86 -11.58 0.43
C LYS A 250 8.71 -12.79 0.81
N ALA A 251 9.95 -12.52 1.19
CA ALA A 251 10.78 -13.43 1.95
C ALA A 251 10.16 -13.69 3.34
N HIS A 252 10.45 -14.86 3.91
CA HIS A 252 9.91 -15.27 5.20
C HIS A 252 10.90 -16.21 5.89
N ARG A 253 11.45 -15.73 7.02
CA ARG A 253 12.51 -16.34 7.84
C ARG A 253 12.45 -17.84 8.11
N TYR A 254 11.26 -18.45 8.01
CA TYR A 254 11.12 -19.90 8.08
C TYR A 254 11.14 -20.51 6.67
N SER A 255 9.98 -20.55 6.01
CA SER A 255 9.70 -21.11 4.68
C SER A 255 10.47 -20.52 3.48
N VAL A 256 11.52 -19.73 3.68
CA VAL A 256 12.28 -18.93 2.70
C VAL A 256 11.45 -17.80 2.09
N THR A 257 10.30 -18.12 1.52
CA THR A 257 9.33 -17.20 0.94
C THR A 257 7.95 -17.39 1.59
N SER A 258 7.06 -16.42 1.36
CA SER A 258 5.64 -16.48 1.70
C SER A 258 4.87 -15.90 0.52
N MET A 259 4.26 -16.77 -0.28
CA MET A 259 3.46 -16.43 -1.47
C MET A 259 2.25 -17.38 -1.51
N ALA A 260 1.85 -17.93 -2.67
CA ALA A 260 0.63 -18.71 -2.83
C ALA A 260 0.62 -20.02 -2.04
N ILE A 261 1.65 -20.86 -2.17
CA ILE A 261 1.68 -22.19 -1.53
C ILE A 261 1.63 -22.04 0.00
N LYS A 262 2.29 -20.99 0.53
CA LYS A 262 2.24 -20.66 1.96
C LYS A 262 0.95 -19.93 2.37
N GLY A 263 0.32 -19.16 1.48
CA GLY A 263 -0.91 -18.44 1.76
C GLY A 263 -2.06 -19.34 2.21
N MET A 264 -2.08 -20.59 1.72
CA MET A 264 -3.05 -21.63 2.13
C MET A 264 -2.94 -22.02 3.61
N GLN A 265 -1.89 -21.61 4.33
CA GLN A 265 -1.83 -21.78 5.78
C GLN A 265 -2.90 -20.95 6.51
N GLY A 266 -3.43 -19.89 5.88
CA GLY A 266 -4.50 -19.06 6.44
C GLY A 266 -5.91 -19.62 6.22
N THR A 267 -6.08 -20.54 5.29
CA THR A 267 -7.37 -21.21 5.00
C THR A 267 -7.54 -22.48 5.84
N VAL A 268 -6.49 -23.28 6.06
CA VAL A 268 -6.61 -24.54 6.79
C VAL A 268 -6.77 -24.43 8.30
N MET A 269 -7.49 -25.39 8.89
CA MET A 269 -7.41 -25.70 10.33
C MET A 269 -7.12 -27.20 10.48
N ARG A 270 -6.48 -27.62 11.58
CA ARG A 270 -6.42 -29.05 11.93
C ARG A 270 -7.61 -29.42 12.81
N SER A 271 -7.84 -30.72 12.99
CA SER A 271 -8.83 -31.31 13.90
C SER A 271 -8.15 -31.90 15.16
N ASP A 272 -7.14 -31.23 15.72
CA ASP A 272 -6.63 -31.53 17.06
C ASP A 272 -7.68 -31.10 18.12
N ALA A 273 -7.52 -31.49 19.39
CA ALA A 273 -8.45 -31.16 20.48
C ALA A 273 -8.37 -29.69 21.00
N ARG A 274 -8.33 -28.70 20.10
CA ARG A 274 -8.24 -27.26 20.40
C ARG A 274 -9.24 -26.46 19.55
N PRO A 275 -9.64 -25.23 19.94
CA PRO A 275 -10.44 -24.36 19.08
C PRO A 275 -9.80 -24.19 17.69
N ALA A 276 -10.61 -24.25 16.63
CA ALA A 276 -10.14 -24.46 15.26
C ALA A 276 -9.19 -23.34 14.78
N TYR A 277 -9.51 -22.08 15.08
CA TYR A 277 -8.63 -20.93 14.80
C TYR A 277 -7.19 -21.08 15.33
N ARG A 278 -7.02 -21.69 16.52
CA ARG A 278 -5.69 -21.84 17.15
C ARG A 278 -4.81 -22.91 16.50
N GLN A 279 -5.31 -23.61 15.48
CA GLN A 279 -4.64 -24.76 14.90
C GLN A 279 -3.70 -24.42 13.73
N LYS A 280 -3.82 -23.23 13.11
CA LYS A 280 -2.99 -22.79 11.96
C LYS A 280 -1.47 -22.83 12.24
N TYR A 281 -1.06 -22.61 13.49
CA TYR A 281 0.35 -22.71 13.91
C TYR A 281 0.86 -24.15 14.11
N ARG A 282 0.00 -25.18 14.04
CA ARG A 282 0.41 -26.59 14.16
C ARG A 282 1.03 -27.15 12.87
N MET A 283 0.92 -26.45 11.75
CA MET A 283 1.50 -26.86 10.46
C MET A 283 3.04 -26.95 10.49
N HIS A 284 3.68 -26.14 11.35
CA HIS A 284 5.14 -26.08 11.55
C HIS A 284 5.54 -26.48 12.98
N ALA A 285 4.90 -27.53 13.53
CA ALA A 285 5.06 -27.93 14.93
C ALA A 285 6.52 -28.28 15.32
N GLU A 286 7.32 -28.76 14.38
CA GLU A 286 8.73 -29.14 14.54
C GLU A 286 9.61 -27.93 14.93
N LEU A 287 9.25 -26.73 14.47
CA LEU A 287 9.95 -25.48 14.76
C LEU A 287 9.94 -25.13 16.27
N ASN A 288 9.04 -25.73 17.07
CA ASN A 288 8.94 -25.45 18.51
C ASN A 288 10.19 -25.89 19.30
N ALA A 289 10.92 -26.92 18.85
CA ALA A 289 12.19 -27.30 19.48
C ALA A 289 13.23 -26.18 19.35
N ILE A 290 13.51 -25.79 18.11
CA ILE A 290 14.44 -24.71 17.74
C ILE A 290 14.05 -23.37 18.42
N ILE A 291 12.75 -23.07 18.54
CA ILE A 291 12.26 -21.91 19.30
C ILE A 291 12.60 -22.02 20.79
N LYS A 292 12.45 -23.20 21.40
CA LYS A 292 12.73 -23.44 22.82
C LYS A 292 14.23 -23.24 23.11
N GLU A 293 15.10 -23.80 22.29
CA GLU A 293 16.56 -23.60 22.39
C GLU A 293 16.96 -22.14 22.17
N HIS A 294 16.37 -21.48 21.17
CA HIS A 294 16.60 -20.05 20.91
C HIS A 294 16.13 -19.15 22.06
N LYS A 295 15.10 -19.55 22.82
CA LYS A 295 14.69 -18.89 24.06
C LYS A 295 15.63 -19.21 25.23
N ALA A 296 16.04 -20.47 25.41
CA ALA A 296 16.94 -20.89 26.48
C ALA A 296 18.32 -20.20 26.39
N ALA A 297 18.95 -20.22 25.21
CA ALA A 297 20.23 -19.55 24.97
C ALA A 297 20.15 -18.03 25.21
N ARG A 298 19.03 -17.39 24.83
CA ARG A 298 18.77 -15.97 25.12
C ARG A 298 18.48 -15.67 26.59
N LYS A 299 18.06 -16.67 27.38
CA LYS A 299 17.80 -16.54 28.82
C LYS A 299 19.12 -16.59 29.60
N ALA A 300 19.91 -17.65 29.41
CA ALA A 300 21.24 -17.77 30.04
C ALA A 300 22.14 -16.55 29.77
N ALA A 301 22.22 -16.12 28.49
CA ALA A 301 23.00 -14.94 28.10
C ALA A 301 22.48 -13.59 28.66
N LYS A 302 21.31 -13.55 29.31
CA LYS A 302 20.80 -12.39 30.06
C LYS A 302 21.00 -12.51 31.57
N GLU A 303 21.05 -13.73 32.09
CA GLU A 303 21.11 -14.00 33.53
C GLU A 303 22.57 -14.12 34.03
N GLY A 304 23.54 -14.13 33.12
CA GLY A 304 24.97 -14.22 33.43
C GLY A 304 25.47 -15.67 33.56
N ASP A 305 24.55 -16.64 33.50
CA ASP A 305 24.85 -18.06 33.45
C ASP A 305 25.77 -18.40 32.27
N ALA A 306 26.59 -19.44 32.45
CA ALA A 306 27.26 -20.09 31.33
C ALA A 306 26.21 -20.52 30.29
N ALA A 307 26.34 -20.00 29.07
CA ALA A 307 25.43 -20.36 27.98
C ALA A 307 25.43 -21.89 27.80
N PRO A 308 24.27 -22.52 27.52
CA PRO A 308 24.22 -23.95 27.26
C PRO A 308 25.24 -24.30 26.15
N PRO A 309 25.96 -25.43 26.28
CA PRO A 309 27.07 -25.76 25.39
C PRO A 309 26.61 -25.68 23.93
N PRO A 310 27.40 -25.06 23.03
CA PRO A 310 26.95 -24.78 21.68
C PRO A 310 26.63 -26.08 20.95
N GLU A 311 25.35 -26.24 20.62
CA GLU A 311 24.86 -27.23 19.66
C GLU A 311 25.66 -27.13 18.36
N ASP A 312 26.03 -28.27 17.76
CA ASP A 312 26.72 -28.28 16.46
C ASP A 312 25.89 -27.47 15.44
N PRO A 313 26.44 -26.38 14.86
CA PRO A 313 25.75 -25.59 13.85
C PRO A 313 25.23 -26.41 12.67
N MET A 314 25.84 -27.54 12.35
CA MET A 314 25.42 -28.47 11.31
C MET A 314 24.23 -29.35 11.73
N GLU A 315 24.20 -29.89 12.95
CA GLU A 315 23.04 -30.66 13.44
C GLU A 315 21.82 -29.76 13.62
N ARG A 316 22.02 -28.57 14.19
CA ARG A 316 20.99 -27.52 14.27
C ARG A 316 20.44 -27.18 12.89
N ARG A 317 21.32 -27.10 11.88
CA ARG A 317 20.92 -26.86 10.48
C ARG A 317 20.14 -28.03 9.89
N LYS A 318 20.56 -29.27 10.13
CA LYS A 318 19.83 -30.47 9.69
C LYS A 318 18.43 -30.50 10.28
N ALA A 319 18.28 -30.24 11.58
CA ALA A 319 16.98 -30.13 12.25
C ALA A 319 16.11 -29.01 11.65
N TYR A 320 16.71 -27.85 11.38
CA TYR A 320 16.02 -26.74 10.71
C TYR A 320 15.50 -27.11 9.31
N VAL A 321 16.35 -27.66 8.44
CA VAL A 321 15.98 -28.06 7.07
C VAL A 321 15.00 -29.23 7.07
N ALA A 322 15.11 -30.17 8.00
CA ALA A 322 14.13 -31.24 8.20
C ALA A 322 12.75 -30.68 8.57
N SER A 323 12.69 -29.69 9.46
CA SER A 323 11.43 -29.01 9.80
C SER A 323 10.81 -28.31 8.59
N LEU A 324 11.62 -27.64 7.74
CA LEU A 324 11.14 -26.99 6.52
C LEU A 324 10.59 -27.99 5.51
N ARG A 325 11.23 -29.16 5.37
CA ARG A 325 10.74 -30.26 4.53
C ARG A 325 9.38 -30.77 5.05
N ALA A 326 9.26 -31.01 6.36
CA ALA A 326 8.01 -31.46 6.98
C ALA A 326 6.87 -30.43 6.84
N PHE A 327 7.15 -29.15 7.02
CA PHE A 327 6.18 -28.08 6.74
C PHE A 327 5.79 -28.04 5.25
N ALA A 328 6.75 -28.20 4.34
CA ALA A 328 6.52 -28.09 2.91
C ALA A 328 5.69 -29.26 2.33
N GLU A 329 5.97 -30.51 2.71
CA GLU A 329 5.14 -31.66 2.30
C GLU A 329 3.68 -31.47 2.73
N ARG A 330 3.43 -30.95 3.95
CA ARG A 330 2.09 -30.61 4.43
C ARG A 330 1.43 -29.51 3.61
N MET A 331 2.14 -28.42 3.30
CA MET A 331 1.56 -27.33 2.51
C MET A 331 1.30 -27.74 1.04
N VAL A 332 2.07 -28.70 0.51
CA VAL A 332 1.84 -29.26 -0.83
C VAL A 332 0.65 -30.22 -0.83
N ASP A 333 0.42 -30.97 0.26
CA ASP A 333 -0.82 -31.74 0.46
C ASP A 333 -2.05 -30.81 0.58
N VAL A 334 -1.94 -29.72 1.35
CA VAL A 334 -2.98 -28.67 1.43
C VAL A 334 -3.26 -28.06 0.06
N LEU A 335 -2.23 -27.76 -0.74
CA LEU A 335 -2.41 -27.14 -2.05
C LEU A 335 -3.28 -27.98 -2.99
N GLN A 336 -3.19 -29.31 -2.94
CA GLN A 336 -4.05 -30.22 -3.73
C GLN A 336 -5.53 -30.18 -3.29
N LEU A 337 -5.80 -29.77 -2.05
CA LEU A 337 -7.16 -29.60 -1.52
C LEU A 337 -7.71 -28.18 -1.74
N GLU A 338 -6.83 -27.18 -1.75
CA GLU A 338 -7.19 -25.75 -1.76
C GLU A 338 -6.50 -24.98 -2.91
N THR A 339 -6.52 -25.53 -4.12
CA THR A 339 -6.00 -24.82 -5.30
C THR A 339 -6.94 -23.67 -5.70
N PRO A 340 -6.47 -22.42 -5.76
CA PRO A 340 -7.22 -21.31 -6.35
C PRO A 340 -7.25 -21.43 -7.87
N ASP A 341 -8.31 -20.95 -8.51
CA ASP A 341 -8.37 -20.80 -9.98
C ASP A 341 -7.18 -19.98 -10.50
N VAL A 342 -6.84 -18.91 -9.75
CA VAL A 342 -5.80 -17.94 -10.10
C VAL A 342 -5.13 -17.38 -8.84
N VAL A 343 -3.83 -17.15 -8.94
CA VAL A 343 -3.06 -16.33 -7.99
C VAL A 343 -2.77 -14.96 -8.61
N LEU A 344 -3.00 -13.89 -7.86
CA LEU A 344 -2.55 -12.52 -8.17
C LEU A 344 -1.67 -12.02 -7.02
N ALA A 345 -0.35 -12.20 -7.14
CA ALA A 345 0.59 -11.86 -6.07
C ALA A 345 1.01 -10.38 -6.13
N ASP A 346 0.80 -9.67 -5.02
CA ASP A 346 1.17 -8.26 -4.83
C ASP A 346 2.69 -8.15 -4.62
N GLY A 347 3.37 -7.43 -5.51
CA GLY A 347 4.77 -7.03 -5.37
C GLY A 347 4.97 -5.52 -5.42
N ALA A 348 4.09 -4.74 -4.82
CA ALA A 348 4.17 -3.27 -4.74
C ALA A 348 4.59 -2.79 -3.32
N PRO A 349 5.90 -2.58 -3.07
CA PRO A 349 6.99 -3.37 -3.62
C PRO A 349 6.98 -4.80 -3.01
N ALA A 350 7.70 -5.75 -3.63
CA ALA A 350 7.99 -7.05 -3.02
C ALA A 350 9.09 -6.90 -1.93
N MET A 351 9.05 -7.72 -0.87
CA MET A 351 9.94 -7.57 0.29
C MET A 351 10.92 -8.73 0.51
N GLY A 352 12.22 -8.47 0.41
CA GLY A 352 13.25 -9.34 0.97
C GLY A 352 13.39 -9.21 2.49
N GLY A 353 14.19 -10.09 3.10
CA GLY A 353 14.57 -10.05 4.53
C GLY A 353 14.08 -11.25 5.35
N ASP A 354 13.59 -11.00 6.57
CA ASP A 354 13.02 -12.01 7.48
C ASP A 354 11.48 -12.09 7.39
N GLY A 355 10.85 -11.10 6.76
CA GLY A 355 9.40 -11.02 6.54
C GLY A 355 8.57 -10.43 7.68
N PHE A 356 9.21 -9.91 8.75
CA PHE A 356 8.56 -9.42 9.97
C PHE A 356 9.24 -8.20 10.65
N TRP A 357 10.56 -8.14 10.66
CA TRP A 357 11.40 -7.19 11.41
C TRP A 357 12.51 -6.58 10.54
N LYS A 358 13.09 -7.40 9.66
CA LYS A 358 14.04 -6.96 8.64
C LYS A 358 13.33 -7.09 7.30
N LEU A 359 13.02 -5.97 6.69
CA LEU A 359 12.37 -5.87 5.38
C LEU A 359 13.27 -5.05 4.46
N TYR A 360 13.40 -5.49 3.20
CA TYR A 360 14.17 -4.84 2.16
C TYR A 360 13.29 -4.75 0.91
N PRO A 361 12.77 -3.56 0.54
CA PRO A 361 11.93 -3.44 -0.63
C PRO A 361 12.72 -3.68 -1.92
N THR A 362 12.08 -4.32 -2.88
CA THR A 362 12.49 -4.27 -4.29
C THR A 362 12.33 -2.84 -4.83
N ALA A 363 13.12 -2.49 -5.85
CA ALA A 363 13.08 -1.14 -6.44
C ALA A 363 11.82 -0.93 -7.30
N GLU A 364 11.25 -2.02 -7.82
CA GLU A 364 10.10 -2.04 -8.68
C GLU A 364 8.79 -2.22 -7.89
N MET A 365 7.73 -1.54 -8.31
CA MET A 365 6.36 -1.95 -8.00
C MET A 365 5.85 -2.87 -9.10
N LEU A 366 5.49 -4.10 -8.73
CA LEU A 366 5.08 -5.14 -9.67
C LEU A 366 3.92 -6.00 -9.17
N ALA A 367 3.37 -6.81 -10.07
CA ALA A 367 2.43 -7.88 -9.76
C ALA A 367 2.82 -9.15 -10.52
N VAL A 368 2.54 -10.32 -9.95
CA VAL A 368 2.77 -11.63 -10.59
C VAL A 368 1.47 -12.42 -10.58
N GLY A 369 0.96 -12.78 -11.76
CA GLY A 369 -0.33 -13.47 -11.91
C GLY A 369 -0.23 -14.76 -12.72
N GLY A 370 -1.02 -15.77 -12.38
CA GLY A 370 -1.12 -17.01 -13.16
C GLY A 370 -2.09 -18.03 -12.55
N GLU A 371 -2.49 -19.02 -13.37
CA GLU A 371 -3.37 -20.12 -12.96
C GLU A 371 -2.66 -21.07 -11.98
N ASN A 372 -1.44 -21.54 -12.31
CA ASN A 372 -0.71 -22.50 -11.48
C ASN A 372 0.06 -21.81 -10.32
N PRO A 373 -0.28 -22.06 -9.05
CA PRO A 373 0.34 -21.41 -7.89
C PRO A 373 1.85 -21.66 -7.76
N VAL A 374 2.34 -22.81 -8.23
CA VAL A 374 3.76 -23.21 -8.12
C VAL A 374 4.63 -22.41 -9.08
N LEU A 375 4.11 -22.10 -10.27
CA LEU A 375 4.80 -21.28 -11.27
C LEU A 375 4.87 -19.82 -10.81
N VAL A 376 3.80 -19.30 -10.20
CA VAL A 376 3.77 -17.96 -9.58
C VAL A 376 4.77 -17.88 -8.41
N ASP A 377 4.80 -18.87 -7.52
CA ASP A 377 5.77 -18.90 -6.42
C ASP A 377 7.23 -18.99 -6.92
N ARG A 378 7.49 -19.71 -8.03
CA ARG A 378 8.81 -19.73 -8.67
C ARG A 378 9.20 -18.39 -9.29
N VAL A 379 8.28 -17.66 -9.91
CA VAL A 379 8.58 -16.33 -10.48
C VAL A 379 8.79 -15.29 -9.38
N GLY A 380 7.95 -15.30 -8.34
CA GLY A 380 8.12 -14.42 -7.17
C GLY A 380 9.38 -14.73 -6.34
N ALA A 381 9.81 -16.00 -6.28
CA ALA A 381 11.09 -16.37 -5.66
C ALA A 381 12.28 -15.79 -6.45
N GLU A 382 12.23 -15.77 -7.78
CA GLU A 382 13.29 -15.18 -8.59
C GLU A 382 13.36 -13.65 -8.42
N ILE A 383 12.22 -12.96 -8.39
CA ILE A 383 12.13 -11.52 -8.13
C ILE A 383 12.84 -11.11 -6.83
N LEU A 384 12.78 -11.97 -5.80
CA LEU A 384 13.44 -11.80 -4.49
C LEU A 384 14.92 -12.25 -4.45
N GLY A 385 15.47 -12.76 -5.56
CA GLY A 385 16.82 -13.35 -5.61
C GLY A 385 16.93 -14.75 -4.97
N LEU A 386 15.80 -15.41 -4.68
CA LEU A 386 15.69 -16.68 -3.95
C LEU A 386 15.31 -17.87 -4.84
N TRP A 387 15.50 -17.74 -6.16
CA TRP A 387 15.45 -18.84 -7.14
C TRP A 387 16.88 -19.19 -7.57
N LYS A 388 17.19 -20.49 -7.65
CA LYS A 388 18.52 -21.02 -8.05
C LYS A 388 19.71 -20.32 -7.35
N ASN A 389 19.56 -20.04 -6.06
CA ASN A 389 20.55 -19.29 -5.30
C ASN A 389 21.56 -20.23 -4.63
N ASP A 390 22.82 -20.24 -5.06
CA ASP A 390 23.85 -21.15 -4.52
C ASP A 390 24.21 -20.86 -3.05
N ARG A 391 24.15 -19.58 -2.59
CA ARG A 391 24.32 -19.26 -1.17
C ARG A 391 23.20 -19.95 -0.35
N LEU A 392 21.96 -19.92 -0.84
CA LEU A 392 20.81 -20.58 -0.22
C LEU A 392 20.91 -22.11 -0.30
N LYS A 393 21.37 -22.66 -1.43
CA LYS A 393 21.60 -24.10 -1.65
C LYS A 393 22.56 -24.70 -0.63
N ASN A 394 23.65 -23.99 -0.35
CA ASN A 394 24.62 -24.40 0.66
C ASN A 394 24.00 -24.33 2.06
N GLU A 395 23.34 -23.22 2.41
CA GLU A 395 22.74 -23.06 3.74
C GLU A 395 21.59 -24.06 3.98
N LEU A 396 20.73 -24.33 3.00
CA LEU A 396 19.59 -25.25 3.11
C LEU A 396 19.89 -26.69 2.67
N LEU A 397 21.16 -27.11 2.71
CA LEU A 397 21.59 -28.50 2.50
C LEU A 397 21.05 -29.12 1.20
N GLY A 398 21.09 -28.35 0.10
CA GLY A 398 20.70 -28.76 -1.24
C GLY A 398 19.49 -28.02 -1.84
N PHE A 399 18.68 -27.32 -1.04
CA PHE A 399 17.55 -26.52 -1.56
C PHE A 399 18.00 -25.13 -2.01
N ASP A 400 18.07 -24.91 -3.32
CA ASP A 400 18.45 -23.65 -3.98
C ASP A 400 17.33 -22.58 -4.05
N THR A 401 16.16 -22.90 -3.47
CA THR A 401 14.99 -22.03 -3.32
C THR A 401 14.15 -22.52 -2.12
N SER A 402 12.91 -22.05 -1.95
CA SER A 402 12.02 -22.58 -0.92
C SER A 402 11.77 -24.09 -1.11
N PRO A 403 11.85 -24.92 -0.06
CA PRO A 403 11.43 -26.31 -0.11
C PRO A 403 9.98 -26.50 -0.57
N LEU A 404 9.09 -25.51 -0.34
CA LEU A 404 7.71 -25.50 -0.87
C LEU A 404 7.70 -25.67 -2.39
N ILE A 405 8.56 -24.92 -3.08
CA ILE A 405 8.62 -24.86 -4.54
C ILE A 405 9.22 -26.16 -5.10
N ARG A 406 10.35 -26.64 -4.55
CA ARG A 406 11.01 -27.88 -5.02
C ARG A 406 10.22 -29.16 -4.70
N ILE A 407 9.44 -29.18 -3.62
CA ILE A 407 8.57 -30.33 -3.29
C ILE A 407 7.32 -30.31 -4.17
N ALA A 408 6.71 -29.15 -4.40
CA ALA A 408 5.61 -29.01 -5.36
C ALA A 408 6.02 -29.38 -6.80
N GLU A 409 7.18 -28.89 -7.26
CA GLU A 409 7.78 -29.24 -8.55
C GLU A 409 7.85 -30.76 -8.75
N LYS A 410 8.45 -31.46 -7.78
CA LYS A 410 8.55 -32.93 -7.80
C LYS A 410 7.20 -33.62 -7.71
N ARG A 411 6.26 -33.10 -6.89
CA ARG A 411 4.95 -33.72 -6.66
C ARG A 411 4.06 -33.67 -7.89
N PHE A 412 4.12 -32.57 -8.65
CA PHE A 412 3.27 -32.34 -9.83
C PHE A 412 4.00 -32.53 -11.16
N GLY A 413 5.23 -33.06 -11.15
CA GLY A 413 6.00 -33.31 -12.37
C GLY A 413 6.33 -32.06 -13.19
N LEU A 414 6.29 -30.88 -12.56
CA LEU A 414 6.52 -29.60 -13.23
C LEU A 414 8.00 -29.45 -13.60
N LYS A 415 8.25 -28.62 -14.62
CA LYS A 415 9.58 -28.23 -15.05
C LYS A 415 9.74 -26.73 -14.87
N LEU A 416 10.07 -26.27 -13.67
CA LEU A 416 9.99 -24.85 -13.35
C LEU A 416 10.98 -23.96 -14.14
N ASP A 417 12.01 -24.53 -14.72
CA ASP A 417 12.91 -23.84 -15.66
C ASP A 417 12.27 -23.54 -17.03
N GLU A 418 11.25 -24.31 -17.45
CA GLU A 418 10.50 -24.10 -18.70
C GLU A 418 9.30 -23.14 -18.50
N THR A 419 9.23 -22.42 -17.37
CA THR A 419 8.12 -21.50 -17.05
C THR A 419 8.09 -20.30 -18.00
N ARG A 420 7.09 -20.25 -18.88
CA ARG A 420 6.86 -19.10 -19.78
C ARG A 420 6.41 -17.87 -19.00
N VAL A 421 7.18 -16.78 -19.08
CA VAL A 421 6.82 -15.48 -18.47
C VAL A 421 6.38 -14.49 -19.54
N THR A 422 5.40 -13.64 -19.20
CA THR A 422 4.72 -12.66 -20.07
C THR A 422 4.50 -11.32 -19.34
N GLY A 423 4.03 -10.29 -20.04
CA GLY A 423 3.79 -8.95 -19.48
C GLY A 423 5.01 -8.01 -19.55
N ASN A 424 4.80 -6.72 -19.28
CA ASN A 424 5.85 -5.69 -19.39
C ASN A 424 6.98 -5.86 -18.35
N GLY A 425 6.74 -6.61 -17.27
CA GLY A 425 7.76 -6.98 -16.28
C GLY A 425 8.51 -8.28 -16.58
N ALA A 426 8.19 -9.02 -17.65
CA ALA A 426 8.85 -10.28 -17.99
C ALA A 426 10.38 -10.16 -18.12
N GLY A 427 10.86 -8.99 -18.58
CA GLY A 427 12.28 -8.66 -18.70
C GLY A 427 13.04 -8.52 -17.37
N LEU A 428 12.40 -8.72 -16.20
CA LEU A 428 13.07 -8.87 -14.91
C LEU A 428 13.59 -10.30 -14.67
N ILE A 429 13.01 -11.29 -15.35
CA ILE A 429 13.30 -12.73 -15.18
C ILE A 429 14.46 -13.15 -16.10
N GLY A 430 15.22 -14.17 -15.69
CA GLY A 430 16.46 -14.61 -16.33
C GLY A 430 17.67 -13.73 -15.98
N LYS A 431 17.60 -12.91 -14.93
CA LYS A 431 18.62 -11.94 -14.53
C LYS A 431 18.99 -12.06 -13.05
N PRO A 432 20.24 -11.78 -12.65
CA PRO A 432 20.60 -11.65 -11.24
C PRO A 432 19.74 -10.57 -10.54
N ARG A 433 19.19 -10.91 -9.38
CA ARG A 433 18.34 -10.03 -8.56
C ARG A 433 18.98 -9.75 -7.20
N PRO A 434 18.85 -8.54 -6.63
CA PRO A 434 19.26 -8.26 -5.27
C PRO A 434 18.62 -9.26 -4.31
N THR A 435 19.44 -9.92 -3.49
CA THR A 435 18.98 -10.97 -2.58
C THR A 435 19.06 -10.44 -1.16
N HIS A 436 17.94 -10.48 -0.44
CA HIS A 436 17.94 -10.25 1.00
C HIS A 436 17.10 -11.34 1.65
N TYR A 437 17.73 -12.17 2.48
CA TYR A 437 17.05 -13.19 3.27
C TYR A 437 17.72 -13.33 4.63
N VAL A 438 16.92 -13.39 5.69
CA VAL A 438 17.39 -13.58 7.05
C VAL A 438 16.63 -14.75 7.66
N SER A 439 17.36 -15.85 7.86
CA SER A 439 16.81 -17.12 8.33
C SER A 439 16.55 -17.09 9.83
N MET A 440 15.49 -17.80 10.23
CA MET A 440 15.20 -18.11 11.62
C MET A 440 16.32 -18.93 12.27
N ASP A 441 17.10 -19.65 11.47
CA ASP A 441 18.30 -20.39 11.89
C ASP A 441 19.56 -19.51 12.06
N ARG A 442 19.41 -18.19 12.06
CA ARG A 442 20.48 -17.19 12.32
C ARG A 442 21.51 -16.99 11.19
N PHE A 443 21.36 -17.64 10.03
CA PHE A 443 22.11 -17.28 8.82
C PHE A 443 21.40 -16.17 8.03
N SER A 444 22.14 -15.44 7.18
CA SER A 444 21.59 -14.39 6.33
C SER A 444 22.31 -14.32 4.99
N ILE A 445 21.55 -14.12 3.92
CA ILE A 445 22.04 -13.96 2.55
C ILE A 445 21.72 -12.54 2.11
N HIS A 446 22.77 -11.78 1.80
CA HIS A 446 22.68 -10.44 1.25
C HIS A 446 23.53 -10.35 -0.01
N SER A 447 23.05 -9.66 -1.05
CA SER A 447 23.84 -9.32 -2.24
C SER A 447 24.79 -8.16 -1.95
N ASP A 448 25.97 -8.19 -2.56
CA ASP A 448 27.10 -7.33 -2.18
C ASP A 448 26.90 -5.84 -2.61
N THR A 449 25.87 -5.58 -3.43
CA THR A 449 25.38 -4.25 -3.85
C THR A 449 24.29 -3.65 -2.94
N THR A 450 24.14 -4.16 -1.72
CA THR A 450 23.09 -3.74 -0.76
C THR A 450 23.31 -2.30 -0.26
N PRO A 451 22.38 -1.35 -0.47
CA PRO A 451 22.38 -0.08 0.28
C PRO A 451 22.12 -0.37 1.77
N ALA A 452 22.64 0.48 2.66
CA ALA A 452 22.57 0.26 4.10
C ALA A 452 21.13 -0.02 4.59
N TRP A 453 21.00 -0.92 5.58
CA TRP A 453 19.70 -1.21 6.20
C TRP A 453 19.16 0.02 6.92
N SER A 454 18.31 0.78 6.23
CA SER A 454 17.39 1.70 6.87
C SER A 454 16.24 0.88 7.48
N PRO A 455 15.77 1.17 8.71
CA PRO A 455 14.47 0.68 9.14
C PRO A 455 13.41 1.14 8.14
N ILE A 456 12.36 0.35 7.94
CA ILE A 456 11.28 0.73 7.04
C ILE A 456 10.48 1.88 7.65
N SER A 457 10.93 3.08 7.32
CA SER A 457 10.06 4.21 7.00
C SER A 457 9.77 4.17 5.50
N LEU A 458 9.15 3.07 5.05
CA LEU A 458 8.02 3.27 4.16
C LEU A 458 6.99 3.96 5.04
N SER A 459 6.99 5.29 4.97
CA SER A 459 5.82 6.06 5.38
C SER A 459 4.59 5.35 4.82
N VAL A 460 3.58 5.12 5.66
CA VAL A 460 2.22 4.97 5.15
C VAL A 460 1.92 6.29 4.46
N ALA A 461 2.19 6.36 3.16
CA ALA A 461 1.72 7.46 2.33
C ALA A 461 0.19 7.46 2.50
N PRO A 462 -0.39 8.49 3.13
CA PRO A 462 -1.76 8.42 3.61
C PRO A 462 -2.69 8.14 2.43
N ILE A 463 -3.42 7.03 2.56
CA ILE A 463 -4.24 6.33 1.56
C ILE A 463 -4.56 7.21 0.33
N THR A 464 -3.81 7.02 -0.76
CA THR A 464 -4.12 7.59 -2.07
C THR A 464 -5.29 6.83 -2.70
N ALA A 465 -6.47 6.94 -2.10
CA ALA A 465 -7.71 6.43 -2.63
C ALA A 465 -8.02 7.14 -3.96
N SER A 466 -7.91 6.38 -5.07
CA SER A 466 -8.31 6.72 -6.44
C SER A 466 -8.07 8.17 -6.89
N THR A 467 -7.01 8.35 -7.68
CA THR A 467 -6.39 9.64 -8.03
C THR A 467 -5.77 10.35 -6.83
N ALA A 468 -4.45 10.56 -6.87
CA ALA A 468 -3.87 11.70 -6.19
C ALA A 468 -4.35 12.95 -6.92
N LYS A 469 -5.56 13.42 -6.58
CA LYS A 469 -6.03 14.74 -6.97
C LYS A 469 -4.98 15.72 -6.45
N GLU A 470 -4.29 16.38 -7.37
CA GLU A 470 -3.10 17.17 -7.07
C GLU A 470 -3.37 18.12 -5.90
N LYS A 471 -2.45 18.17 -4.92
CA LYS A 471 -2.60 18.98 -3.70
C LYS A 471 -3.10 20.37 -4.12
N PRO A 472 -4.30 20.79 -3.66
CA PRO A 472 -5.00 21.87 -4.32
C PRO A 472 -4.13 23.12 -4.27
N THR A 473 -4.01 23.80 -5.41
CA THR A 473 -3.21 25.01 -5.54
C THR A 473 -4.13 26.23 -5.56
N ALA A 474 -3.91 27.13 -4.61
CA ALA A 474 -4.44 28.48 -4.64
C ALA A 474 -3.41 29.39 -5.34
N HIS A 475 -3.91 30.44 -5.99
CA HIS A 475 -3.09 31.46 -6.62
C HIS A 475 -3.23 32.77 -5.88
N ALA A 476 -2.12 33.44 -5.57
CA ALA A 476 -2.09 34.83 -5.16
C ALA A 476 -1.66 35.68 -6.34
N ALA A 477 -2.54 36.58 -6.80
CA ALA A 477 -2.17 37.51 -7.85
C ALA A 477 -1.34 38.67 -7.28
N ALA A 478 -0.22 39.02 -7.92
CA ALA A 478 0.56 40.18 -7.53
C ALA A 478 -0.24 41.50 -7.70
N LEU A 479 -0.14 42.40 -6.71
CA LEU A 479 -0.80 43.72 -6.75
C LEU A 479 -0.28 44.63 -7.88
N LYS A 480 0.97 44.44 -8.34
CA LYS A 480 1.60 45.13 -9.49
C LYS A 480 1.63 46.67 -9.43
N GLY A 481 1.34 47.26 -8.28
CA GLY A 481 1.29 48.71 -8.05
C GLY A 481 -0.05 49.20 -7.52
N ASP A 482 -1.10 48.37 -7.57
CA ASP A 482 -2.40 48.67 -7.00
C ASP A 482 -2.31 48.80 -5.47
N THR A 483 -3.14 49.68 -4.91
CA THR A 483 -3.39 49.76 -3.47
C THR A 483 -4.65 48.96 -3.13
N ILE A 484 -4.65 48.26 -2.00
CA ILE A 484 -5.84 47.62 -1.42
C ILE A 484 -6.29 48.43 -0.21
N ALA A 485 -7.58 48.76 -0.15
CA ALA A 485 -8.23 49.29 1.03
C ALA A 485 -8.85 48.12 1.82
N VAL A 486 -8.14 47.62 2.83
CA VAL A 486 -8.66 46.57 3.72
C VAL A 486 -9.84 47.12 4.50
N ASP A 487 -11.05 46.86 4.02
CA ASP A 487 -12.30 47.47 4.49
C ASP A 487 -13.47 46.48 4.63
N GLY A 488 -13.32 45.26 4.12
CA GLY A 488 -14.27 44.17 4.27
C GLY A 488 -15.32 44.07 3.16
N LYS A 489 -15.17 44.78 2.04
CA LYS A 489 -16.12 44.72 0.90
C LYS A 489 -15.62 43.96 -0.33
N LEU A 490 -14.31 43.87 -0.55
CA LEU A 490 -13.68 43.23 -1.74
C LEU A 490 -14.08 43.85 -3.09
N ASP A 491 -14.52 45.11 -3.11
CA ASP A 491 -14.89 45.87 -4.32
C ASP A 491 -13.66 46.40 -5.11
N ASP A 492 -12.48 46.42 -4.49
CA ASP A 492 -11.21 46.77 -5.13
C ASP A 492 -10.92 45.94 -6.41
N ALA A 493 -10.47 46.64 -7.46
CA ALA A 493 -10.25 46.05 -8.78
C ALA A 493 -9.20 44.92 -8.80
N ALA A 494 -8.29 44.86 -7.82
CA ALA A 494 -7.33 43.77 -7.69
C ALA A 494 -7.98 42.48 -7.14
N TRP A 495 -8.94 42.56 -6.21
CA TRP A 495 -9.68 41.38 -5.74
C TRP A 495 -10.49 40.72 -6.87
N GLN A 496 -11.01 41.51 -7.80
CA GLN A 496 -11.72 41.02 -8.98
C GLN A 496 -10.80 40.29 -9.98
N ARG A 497 -9.47 40.42 -9.87
CA ARG A 497 -8.48 39.66 -10.67
C ARG A 497 -7.92 38.43 -9.95
N ALA A 498 -8.08 38.31 -8.64
CA ALA A 498 -7.58 37.16 -7.89
C ALA A 498 -8.49 35.95 -8.11
N THR A 499 -7.96 34.88 -8.69
CA THR A 499 -8.68 33.62 -8.91
C THR A 499 -9.08 33.00 -7.57
N PRO A 500 -10.38 32.85 -7.26
CA PRO A 500 -10.80 32.28 -5.99
C PRO A 500 -10.67 30.76 -5.97
N VAL A 501 -10.24 30.22 -4.83
CA VAL A 501 -10.51 28.82 -4.46
C VAL A 501 -11.84 28.74 -3.72
N SER A 502 -12.51 27.59 -3.73
CA SER A 502 -13.73 27.35 -2.98
C SER A 502 -13.75 25.96 -2.38
N PHE A 503 -14.33 25.83 -1.19
CA PHE A 503 -14.51 24.55 -0.51
C PHE A 503 -15.84 24.49 0.25
N SER A 504 -16.37 23.28 0.35
CA SER A 504 -17.57 22.92 1.11
C SER A 504 -17.46 21.48 1.60
N THR A 505 -16.27 21.10 2.05
CA THR A 505 -15.91 19.74 2.50
C THR A 505 -15.49 19.75 3.97
N ASP A 506 -15.88 18.72 4.71
CA ASP A 506 -15.39 18.48 6.07
C ASP A 506 -13.92 18.00 6.07
N TRP A 507 -13.31 18.06 7.24
CA TRP A 507 -11.96 17.57 7.54
C TRP A 507 -11.71 16.10 7.09
N SER A 508 -12.75 15.25 7.02
CA SER A 508 -12.65 13.87 6.53
C SER A 508 -12.78 13.75 5.00
N GLY A 509 -13.23 14.81 4.34
CA GLY A 509 -13.42 14.94 2.89
C GLY A 509 -14.86 14.71 2.41
N LYS A 510 -15.85 14.74 3.31
CA LYS A 510 -17.27 14.62 2.95
C LYS A 510 -17.84 15.99 2.52
N PRO A 511 -18.76 16.04 1.55
CA PRO A 511 -19.49 17.28 1.24
C PRO A 511 -20.32 17.79 2.43
N THR A 512 -20.47 19.11 2.48
CA THR A 512 -21.31 19.88 3.41
C THR A 512 -22.11 20.92 2.62
N SER A 513 -23.20 21.44 3.19
CA SER A 513 -23.95 22.57 2.62
C SER A 513 -23.28 23.93 2.86
N THR A 514 -22.36 23.97 3.81
CA THR A 514 -21.61 25.14 4.27
C THR A 514 -20.45 25.41 3.32
N LYS A 515 -20.31 26.64 2.82
CA LYS A 515 -19.39 26.96 1.72
C LYS A 515 -18.51 28.16 2.04
N THR A 516 -17.24 28.05 1.69
CA THR A 516 -16.24 29.11 1.86
C THR A 516 -15.53 29.33 0.54
N ARG A 517 -15.32 30.59 0.17
CA ARG A 517 -14.48 31.01 -0.96
C ARG A 517 -13.32 31.82 -0.43
N THR A 518 -12.11 31.62 -0.96
CA THR A 518 -10.92 32.35 -0.54
C THR A 518 -10.19 32.90 -1.76
N ARG A 519 -9.77 34.17 -1.72
CA ARG A 519 -8.85 34.80 -2.68
C ARG A 519 -7.57 35.21 -1.97
N PHE A 520 -6.49 35.31 -2.74
CA PHE A 520 -5.21 35.85 -2.28
C PHE A 520 -4.69 36.93 -3.22
N LEU A 521 -4.05 37.95 -2.64
CA LEU A 521 -3.24 38.93 -3.34
C LEU A 521 -1.89 39.06 -2.62
N TRP A 522 -0.84 39.43 -3.32
CA TRP A 522 0.48 39.60 -2.70
C TRP A 522 1.25 40.82 -3.20
N SER A 523 2.13 41.30 -2.33
CA SER A 523 3.18 42.28 -2.62
C SER A 523 4.44 41.85 -1.87
N LYS A 524 5.58 42.49 -2.13
CA LYS A 524 6.81 42.26 -1.33
C LYS A 524 6.61 42.56 0.17
N ASP A 525 5.63 43.41 0.52
CA ASP A 525 5.44 43.97 1.87
C ASP A 525 4.35 43.25 2.69
N ALA A 526 3.42 42.54 2.04
CA ALA A 526 2.31 41.85 2.69
C ALA A 526 1.63 40.79 1.80
N LEU A 527 1.14 39.74 2.45
CA LEU A 527 0.12 38.84 1.92
C LEU A 527 -1.26 39.39 2.27
N TYR A 528 -2.21 39.30 1.35
CA TYR A 528 -3.60 39.64 1.58
C TYR A 528 -4.45 38.40 1.34
N VAL A 529 -5.38 38.11 2.25
CA VAL A 529 -6.34 37.01 2.15
C VAL A 529 -7.75 37.53 2.36
N ALA A 530 -8.67 37.05 1.53
CA ALA A 530 -10.09 37.39 1.62
C ALA A 530 -10.94 36.13 1.61
N TYR A 531 -11.85 36.01 2.57
CA TYR A 531 -12.82 34.92 2.68
C TYR A 531 -14.25 35.45 2.46
N GLU A 532 -14.98 34.89 1.49
CA GLU A 532 -16.45 34.94 1.52
C GLU A 532 -16.96 33.66 2.20
N ILE A 533 -17.81 33.84 3.20
CA ILE A 533 -18.31 32.81 4.10
C ILE A 533 -19.80 32.68 3.87
N GLU A 534 -20.25 31.53 3.37
CA GLU A 534 -21.67 31.19 3.15
C GLU A 534 -22.15 30.17 4.20
N GLY A 535 -23.37 30.37 4.71
CA GLY A 535 -24.03 29.47 5.67
C GLY A 535 -23.44 29.49 7.08
N THR A 536 -23.02 30.66 7.58
CA THR A 536 -22.46 30.81 8.94
C THR A 536 -23.51 31.06 10.02
N GLY A 537 -23.25 30.55 11.22
CA GLY A 537 -24.03 30.81 12.44
C GLY A 537 -23.76 32.16 13.10
N LEU A 538 -22.66 32.84 12.76
CA LEU A 538 -22.14 34.05 13.43
C LEU A 538 -21.99 33.86 14.97
N HIS A 539 -21.60 32.65 15.39
CA HIS A 539 -21.46 32.29 16.81
C HIS A 539 -20.12 32.75 17.39
N THR A 540 -20.10 33.98 17.91
CA THR A 540 -18.90 34.65 18.45
C THR A 540 -19.17 35.26 19.84
N ASP A 541 -18.15 35.35 20.69
CA ASP A 541 -18.19 35.96 22.03
C ASP A 541 -17.96 37.48 21.94
N HIS A 542 -19.03 38.23 21.63
CA HIS A 542 -18.97 39.68 21.41
C HIS A 542 -18.55 40.49 22.64
N ALA A 543 -18.42 39.88 23.82
CA ALA A 543 -17.85 40.53 25.00
C ALA A 543 -16.31 40.61 24.96
N LYS A 544 -15.66 39.99 23.96
CA LYS A 544 -14.21 40.04 23.76
C LYS A 544 -13.81 41.17 22.80
N PRO A 545 -12.74 41.93 23.09
CA PRO A 545 -12.28 42.99 22.21
C PRO A 545 -11.64 42.43 20.94
N VAL A 546 -11.97 43.00 19.78
CA VAL A 546 -11.39 42.66 18.46
C VAL A 546 -10.00 43.26 18.23
N THR A 547 -9.31 43.67 19.30
CA THR A 547 -8.00 44.33 19.28
C THR A 547 -6.97 43.59 20.14
N GLN A 548 -7.24 42.32 20.47
CA GLN A 548 -6.43 41.46 21.33
C GLN A 548 -6.60 40.00 20.87
N GLU A 549 -5.57 39.18 21.09
CA GLU A 549 -5.60 37.73 20.80
C GLU A 549 -6.77 37.02 21.50
N ARG A 550 -7.54 36.24 20.75
CA ARG A 550 -8.67 35.45 21.25
C ARG A 550 -8.23 34.01 21.48
N GLU A 551 -7.62 33.75 22.63
CA GLU A 551 -7.26 32.37 23.04
C GLU A 551 -8.50 31.44 22.94
N TYR A 552 -8.32 30.30 22.26
CA TYR A 552 -9.36 29.33 21.89
C TYR A 552 -10.45 29.82 20.90
N LEU A 553 -10.11 30.68 19.93
CA LEU A 553 -11.05 31.14 18.90
C LEU A 553 -11.75 29.99 18.14
N PHE A 554 -11.09 28.84 17.93
CA PHE A 554 -11.68 27.59 17.40
C PHE A 554 -12.89 27.02 18.19
N ARG A 555 -13.21 27.60 19.35
CA ARG A 555 -14.44 27.30 20.08
C ARG A 555 -15.66 28.03 19.52
N GLU A 556 -15.46 29.10 18.76
CA GLU A 556 -16.44 29.95 18.09
C GLU A 556 -16.48 29.66 16.58
N ASP A 557 -17.25 30.44 15.81
CA ASP A 557 -17.18 30.43 14.34
C ASP A 557 -15.91 31.19 13.89
N CYS A 558 -15.03 30.53 13.14
CA CYS A 558 -13.79 31.12 12.61
C CYS A 558 -13.37 30.49 11.28
N VAL A 559 -12.54 31.21 10.52
CA VAL A 559 -11.71 30.65 9.44
C VAL A 559 -10.25 30.63 9.89
N GLU A 560 -9.47 29.69 9.37
CA GLU A 560 -8.09 29.50 9.79
C GLU A 560 -7.16 29.46 8.55
N LEU A 561 -6.02 30.14 8.64
CA LEU A 561 -4.98 30.18 7.63
C LEU A 561 -3.69 29.55 8.20
N PHE A 562 -3.14 28.57 7.49
CA PHE A 562 -1.90 27.92 7.87
C PHE A 562 -0.84 28.10 6.77
N LEU A 563 0.35 28.59 7.13
CA LEU A 563 1.46 28.88 6.20
C LEU A 563 2.75 28.19 6.65
N GLY A 564 3.22 27.21 5.88
CA GLY A 564 4.55 26.62 6.09
C GLY A 564 5.66 27.62 5.73
N HIS A 565 6.46 28.04 6.72
CA HIS A 565 7.45 29.12 6.52
C HIS A 565 8.90 28.64 6.32
N ASP A 566 9.23 27.43 6.81
CA ASP A 566 10.52 26.78 6.54
C ASP A 566 10.30 25.40 5.87
N ALA A 567 10.88 25.21 4.68
CA ALA A 567 10.79 23.95 3.94
C ALA A 567 11.65 22.81 4.53
N SER A 568 12.59 23.13 5.42
CA SER A 568 13.41 22.17 6.15
C SER A 568 12.76 21.69 7.46
N GLU A 569 11.84 22.46 8.02
CA GLU A 569 11.00 22.08 9.17
C GLU A 569 9.52 21.99 8.76
N PRO A 570 9.07 21.01 7.94
CA PRO A 570 7.69 20.91 7.44
C PRO A 570 6.62 20.66 8.54
N ARG A 571 7.01 20.57 9.81
CA ARG A 571 6.16 20.50 11.00
C ARG A 571 6.14 21.80 11.81
N HIS A 572 6.66 22.87 11.21
CA HIS A 572 6.76 24.23 11.74
C HIS A 572 6.05 25.16 10.75
N TYR A 573 4.99 25.84 11.21
CA TYR A 573 4.16 26.69 10.37
C TYR A 573 3.48 27.78 11.19
N LEU A 574 3.11 28.86 10.52
CA LEU A 574 2.34 29.95 11.07
C LEU A 574 0.85 29.61 10.97
N GLU A 575 0.08 29.96 11.99
CA GLU A 575 -1.36 29.76 12.08
C GLU A 575 -2.01 31.11 12.44
N VAL A 576 -3.08 31.47 11.72
CA VAL A 576 -3.86 32.69 11.93
C VAL A 576 -5.34 32.33 11.91
N GLU A 577 -5.98 32.31 13.07
CA GLU A 577 -7.44 32.20 13.19
C GLU A 577 -8.10 33.57 13.02
N LEU A 578 -9.23 33.66 12.32
CA LEU A 578 -10.01 34.89 12.10
C LEU A 578 -11.52 34.64 12.27
N GLY A 579 -12.15 35.34 13.20
CA GLY A 579 -13.60 35.31 13.45
C GLY A 579 -14.38 36.29 12.55
N PRO A 580 -15.68 36.04 12.29
CA PRO A 580 -16.48 36.87 11.37
C PRO A 580 -16.64 38.33 11.82
N PHE A 581 -16.40 38.65 13.09
CA PHE A 581 -16.43 40.01 13.63
C PHE A 581 -15.04 40.67 13.80
N GLY A 582 -13.97 40.02 13.34
CA GLY A 582 -12.61 40.58 13.39
C GLY A 582 -11.80 40.21 14.64
N HIS A 583 -12.32 39.32 15.51
CA HIS A 583 -11.50 38.59 16.47
C HIS A 583 -10.44 37.75 15.74
N PHE A 584 -9.28 37.55 16.34
CA PHE A 584 -8.17 36.81 15.73
C PHE A 584 -7.36 36.03 16.77
N LEU A 585 -6.58 35.06 16.33
CA LEU A 585 -5.51 34.45 17.13
C LEU A 585 -4.31 34.13 16.23
N ASP A 586 -3.17 34.76 16.50
CA ASP A 586 -1.88 34.43 15.87
C ASP A 586 -1.13 33.35 16.66
N ILE A 587 -0.55 32.35 15.98
CA ILE A 587 0.26 31.28 16.60
C ILE A 587 1.42 30.85 15.69
N ASP A 588 2.63 30.70 16.25
CA ASP A 588 3.71 29.92 15.62
C ASP A 588 3.70 28.48 16.16
N VAL A 589 3.57 27.52 15.25
CA VAL A 589 3.18 26.13 15.57
C VAL A 589 4.24 25.15 15.14
N HIS A 590 4.91 24.56 16.13
CA HIS A 590 5.90 23.50 15.93
C HIS A 590 5.43 22.17 16.54
N LEU A 591 5.04 21.20 15.70
CA LEU A 591 4.34 19.98 16.13
C LEU A 591 5.22 18.99 16.91
N GLY A 592 5.04 18.99 18.24
CA GLY A 592 5.83 18.23 19.21
C GLY A 592 6.55 19.12 20.24
N LYS A 593 6.46 20.45 20.08
CA LYS A 593 6.86 21.46 21.07
C LYS A 593 5.61 22.19 21.60
N LYS A 594 5.78 23.09 22.56
CA LYS A 594 4.72 24.06 22.92
C LYS A 594 4.58 25.09 21.78
N HIS A 595 3.35 25.43 21.42
CA HIS A 595 3.05 26.51 20.47
C HIS A 595 3.33 27.89 21.08
N ASP A 596 3.70 28.85 20.24
CA ASP A 596 4.03 30.21 20.65
C ASP A 596 2.96 31.21 20.20
N GLN A 597 2.17 31.71 21.15
CA GLN A 597 1.14 32.75 20.98
C GLN A 597 1.69 34.16 21.28
N SER A 598 3.01 34.35 21.22
CA SER A 598 3.66 35.67 21.28
C SER A 598 4.23 36.14 19.94
N TRP A 599 4.20 35.28 18.91
CA TRP A 599 4.33 35.70 17.52
C TRP A 599 3.07 36.46 17.09
N SER A 600 3.20 37.38 16.11
CA SER A 600 2.04 37.99 15.45
C SER A 600 2.28 38.11 13.95
N SER A 601 1.21 37.93 13.16
CA SER A 601 1.18 38.01 11.71
C SER A 601 1.27 39.44 11.16
N GLY A 602 1.28 40.44 12.05
CA GLY A 602 1.17 41.85 11.67
C GLY A 602 -0.19 42.20 11.07
N LEU A 603 -1.25 41.59 11.62
CA LEU A 603 -2.61 41.62 11.11
C LEU A 603 -3.17 43.03 10.94
N THR A 604 -3.86 43.24 9.83
CA THR A 604 -4.90 44.27 9.69
C THR A 604 -6.11 43.59 9.09
N VAL A 605 -7.23 43.54 9.83
CA VAL A 605 -8.46 42.83 9.43
C VAL A 605 -9.66 43.78 9.40
N LYS A 606 -10.55 43.57 8.43
CA LYS A 606 -11.90 44.14 8.37
C LYS A 606 -12.90 43.09 7.90
N THR A 607 -14.15 43.24 8.35
CA THR A 607 -15.19 42.24 8.16
C THR A 607 -16.55 42.88 7.93
N THR A 608 -17.39 42.21 7.13
CA THR A 608 -18.78 42.59 6.86
C THR A 608 -19.67 41.38 7.09
N GLN A 609 -20.83 41.54 7.75
CA GLN A 609 -21.77 40.44 7.99
C GLN A 609 -23.15 40.78 7.45
N ASP A 610 -23.82 39.80 6.86
CA ASP A 610 -25.26 39.81 6.58
C ASP A 610 -25.90 38.60 7.31
N PRO A 611 -26.43 38.82 8.52
CA PRO A 611 -27.09 37.77 9.30
C PRO A 611 -28.36 37.23 8.63
N ALA A 612 -29.05 38.02 7.80
CA ALA A 612 -30.28 37.59 7.12
C ALA A 612 -30.00 36.64 5.95
N ARG A 613 -28.81 36.73 5.35
CA ARG A 613 -28.30 35.82 4.32
C ARG A 613 -27.40 34.70 4.86
N HIS A 614 -27.11 34.69 6.16
CA HIS A 614 -26.11 33.81 6.78
C HIS A 614 -24.73 33.91 6.09
N THR A 615 -24.29 35.12 5.76
CA THR A 615 -23.02 35.36 5.06
C THR A 615 -22.11 36.33 5.81
N ALA A 616 -20.79 36.14 5.69
CA ALA A 616 -19.79 37.10 6.12
C ALA A 616 -18.67 37.26 5.09
N ILE A 617 -17.98 38.39 5.15
CA ILE A 617 -16.70 38.64 4.48
C ILE A 617 -15.66 38.89 5.56
N ILE A 618 -14.49 38.27 5.42
CA ILE A 618 -13.29 38.60 6.20
C ILE A 618 -12.19 38.98 5.22
N GLU A 619 -11.64 40.19 5.35
CA GLU A 619 -10.52 40.68 4.56
C GLU A 619 -9.35 41.00 5.50
N ALA A 620 -8.18 40.39 5.24
CA ALA A 620 -7.01 40.52 6.09
C ALA A 620 -5.73 40.76 5.29
N ARG A 621 -4.87 41.61 5.84
CA ARG A 621 -3.49 41.87 5.40
C ARG A 621 -2.54 41.39 6.49
N LEU A 622 -1.53 40.61 6.11
CA LEU A 622 -0.51 40.02 6.98
C LEU A 622 0.87 40.48 6.53
N SER A 623 1.69 41.00 7.44
CA SER A 623 3.01 41.56 7.12
C SER A 623 4.11 41.27 8.15
N ALA A 624 4.02 40.16 8.87
CA ALA A 624 5.13 39.65 9.68
C ALA A 624 6.39 39.42 8.83
N PRO A 625 7.60 39.59 9.39
CA PRO A 625 8.85 39.29 8.68
C PRO A 625 8.92 37.86 8.15
N GLU A 626 8.33 36.90 8.87
CA GLU A 626 8.27 35.48 8.50
C GLU A 626 7.47 35.29 7.21
N ILE A 627 6.32 35.94 7.12
CA ILE A 627 5.46 35.93 5.92
C ILE A 627 6.18 36.67 4.78
N GLN A 628 6.72 37.87 5.01
CA GLN A 628 7.44 38.65 3.99
C GLN A 628 8.61 37.89 3.34
N LYS A 629 9.34 37.05 4.10
CA LYS A 629 10.42 36.19 3.54
C LYS A 629 9.91 35.27 2.42
N LEU A 630 8.64 34.87 2.44
CA LEU A 630 8.01 33.97 1.46
C LEU A 630 7.57 34.70 0.18
N LEU A 631 7.39 36.02 0.21
CA LEU A 631 6.66 36.79 -0.81
C LEU A 631 7.53 37.11 -2.04
N ARG A 632 7.65 36.12 -2.93
CA ARG A 632 8.45 36.18 -4.18
C ARG A 632 7.68 35.49 -5.31
N ALA A 633 7.71 36.06 -6.52
CA ALA A 633 7.05 35.49 -7.68
C ALA A 633 7.53 34.06 -7.96
N GLY A 634 6.61 33.13 -8.23
CA GLY A 634 6.86 31.71 -8.39
C GLY A 634 7.12 30.93 -7.10
N ALA A 635 7.07 31.56 -5.92
CA ALA A 635 7.20 30.85 -4.64
C ALA A 635 5.99 29.91 -4.41
N LYS A 636 6.27 28.77 -3.77
CA LYS A 636 5.30 27.72 -3.46
C LYS A 636 5.29 27.50 -1.95
N ILE A 637 4.23 27.95 -1.30
CA ILE A 637 4.08 27.95 0.16
C ILE A 637 3.09 26.84 0.55
N PRO A 638 3.41 25.94 1.49
CA PRO A 638 2.43 24.99 2.04
C PRO A 638 1.26 25.74 2.68
N LEU A 639 0.04 25.46 2.24
CA LEU A 639 -1.17 26.22 2.59
C LEU A 639 -2.26 25.32 3.18
N GLY A 640 -2.63 25.54 4.45
CA GLY A 640 -3.88 25.04 5.02
C GLY A 640 -4.95 26.13 5.01
N LEU A 641 -6.19 25.74 4.71
CA LEU A 641 -7.38 26.60 4.79
C LEU A 641 -8.51 25.80 5.42
N PHE A 642 -8.97 26.26 6.57
CA PHE A 642 -9.99 25.59 7.37
C PHE A 642 -11.06 26.58 7.86
N ARG A 643 -12.14 26.04 8.41
CA ARG A 643 -13.23 26.82 9.03
C ARG A 643 -13.92 25.98 10.09
N VAL A 644 -14.15 26.57 11.26
CA VAL A 644 -15.02 26.01 12.29
C VAL A 644 -16.38 26.70 12.21
N GLU A 645 -17.44 25.90 12.26
CA GLU A 645 -18.75 26.38 12.72
C GLU A 645 -18.99 25.77 14.11
N ALA A 646 -19.16 26.62 15.11
CA ALA A 646 -19.35 26.27 16.50
C ALA A 646 -20.79 25.93 16.88
N THR A 647 -21.75 26.31 16.04
CA THR A 647 -23.14 25.88 16.14
C THR A 647 -23.23 24.34 16.16
N LYS A 648 -24.19 23.77 16.90
CA LYS A 648 -24.26 22.31 17.11
C LYS A 648 -25.12 21.63 16.02
N PRO A 649 -24.65 20.52 15.40
CA PRO A 649 -23.36 19.87 15.60
C PRO A 649 -22.19 20.64 14.94
N LYS A 650 -21.06 20.77 15.66
CA LYS A 650 -19.90 21.51 15.17
C LYS A 650 -19.43 20.99 13.82
N GLN A 651 -19.18 21.90 12.88
CA GLN A 651 -18.60 21.59 11.59
C GLN A 651 -17.12 22.00 11.58
N TYR A 652 -16.29 21.17 10.95
CA TYR A 652 -14.86 21.39 10.80
C TYR A 652 -14.55 21.22 9.32
N LEU A 653 -14.48 22.33 8.59
CA LEU A 653 -14.32 22.36 7.13
C LEU A 653 -12.85 22.49 6.74
N ALA A 654 -12.52 21.92 5.58
CA ALA A 654 -11.17 21.91 5.03
C ALA A 654 -11.19 22.04 3.50
N TRP A 655 -10.35 22.93 2.97
CA TRP A 655 -10.07 23.04 1.53
C TRP A 655 -9.22 21.87 1.02
N SER A 656 -8.24 21.44 1.83
CA SER A 656 -7.49 20.20 1.66
C SER A 656 -7.77 19.31 2.89
N PRO A 657 -8.70 18.33 2.80
CA PRO A 657 -9.10 17.52 3.94
C PRO A 657 -7.95 16.74 4.58
N THR A 658 -7.86 16.78 5.92
CA THR A 658 -6.77 16.16 6.68
C THR A 658 -6.93 14.65 6.88
N ARG A 659 -8.15 14.11 6.70
CA ARG A 659 -8.46 12.66 6.63
C ARG A 659 -7.97 11.83 7.83
N THR A 660 -7.95 12.44 9.01
CA THR A 660 -7.63 11.81 10.30
C THR A 660 -8.74 10.85 10.79
N ALA A 661 -8.72 10.41 12.05
CA ALA A 661 -9.82 9.65 12.67
C ALA A 661 -10.87 10.53 13.38
N LYS A 662 -10.52 11.79 13.67
CA LYS A 662 -11.32 12.82 14.35
C LYS A 662 -10.92 14.19 13.77
N PRO A 663 -11.73 15.26 13.93
CA PRO A 663 -11.33 16.61 13.54
C PRO A 663 -9.95 16.98 14.09
N ASN A 664 -9.04 17.31 13.18
CA ASN A 664 -7.70 17.83 13.47
C ASN A 664 -7.20 18.56 12.21
N PHE A 665 -6.85 19.83 12.34
CA PHE A 665 -6.31 20.64 11.25
C PHE A 665 -4.77 20.66 11.22
N HIS A 666 -4.13 20.32 12.34
CA HIS A 666 -2.68 20.29 12.52
C HIS A 666 -2.02 19.07 11.84
N VAL A 667 -2.16 18.97 10.52
CA VAL A 667 -1.62 17.91 9.65
C VAL A 667 -0.96 18.57 8.42
N PRO A 668 0.27 19.09 8.54
CA PRO A 668 0.94 19.80 7.45
C PRO A 668 1.20 18.91 6.23
N GLU A 669 1.28 17.61 6.42
CA GLU A 669 1.34 16.61 5.35
C GLU A 669 0.10 16.70 4.43
N ALA A 670 -1.04 17.18 4.92
CA ALA A 670 -2.29 17.37 4.17
C ALA A 670 -2.46 18.78 3.57
N PHE A 671 -1.62 19.77 3.90
CA PHE A 671 -1.73 21.13 3.36
C PHE A 671 -1.66 21.15 1.82
N GLY A 672 -2.43 22.03 1.20
CA GLY A 672 -2.32 22.38 -0.22
C GLY A 672 -1.12 23.28 -0.49
N GLN A 673 -1.19 24.06 -1.55
CA GLN A 673 -0.12 24.96 -1.98
C GLN A 673 -0.69 26.34 -2.31
N LEU A 674 -0.04 27.41 -1.85
CA LEU A 674 -0.19 28.76 -2.40
C LEU A 674 0.94 29.01 -3.40
N LEU A 675 0.60 29.30 -4.65
CA LEU A 675 1.52 29.81 -5.66
C LEU A 675 1.38 31.33 -5.74
N LEU A 676 2.50 32.03 -5.74
CA LEU A 676 2.54 33.48 -5.96
C LEU A 676 2.79 33.78 -7.45
N ASP A 677 1.83 34.44 -8.11
CA ASP A 677 1.87 34.78 -9.55
C ASP A 677 2.78 35.98 -9.87
#